data_AF-A0A2V8PP21-F1
#
_entry.id   AF-A0A2V8PP21-F1
#
_cell.length_a   1.000
_cell.length_b   1.000
_cell.length_c   1.000
_cell.angle_alpha   90.00
_cell.angle_beta   90.00
_cell.angle_gamma   90.00
#
_symmetry.space_group_name_H-M   'P 1'
#
loop_
_entity.id
_entity.type
_entity.pdbx_description
1 polymer ?
#
loop_
_entity_poly.entity_id
_entity_poly.type
_entity_poly.pdbx_seq_one_letter_code
_entity_poly.pdbx_strand_id
1 'polypeptide(L)'
;MLNSAVNAGGITTITGSLNSTANTTFIIEFFSNPACDPTGHGEGEMFLGSATVNTDGSCNANISVGLPVTVAPGKIITATATDPNNNTSEFSNCYPVAEPSPSPSPSPNPSPSPSPSPSPSPSPSPSPTVCAIEFSDVPQSDPFYPAIHCLACNGIMPGYSDNTFRPFADATRGQIAKVVAEAAGFNEAVSSQTFADVHPGDPFYLYIERLAQRGIVSGYPCGGPTEPCDSEGRPYFRPFLGITRAQDAHLIAAAAGFNEVVTGQTFADVHPGDPFYLYIERLAQRGIVSGYPCGTPGEPCDSQNRPYFRPFNNLTRAQTAYVVARTFVVCPDVVPAPTPTPTPTPTPTPTPPSNVVQFSSSNYSVTEACTTIAITVNRIGDTSGAASVEYFTSDVTATERRDYITAIGKLSFAAGETSKSFAVLINDDSYVEGPETFSVNLRNPSGASLGAPAIATVQITDNPSEPATNVIADPQNFVCQHYHDFLNRQADASGLAFWTNEITSCGTNQQCIDAKRINVSAAYFLSLEFQQTGYLVERMYKTAYGSTFPSAHTLPVPIVRFSEFLSDTQRIGSGVVVGQTGWETVLENNKQAFAGDFAQRSRFTSALPTTLSAAQFVDALFANAGVTPTTTDRNAAIVEFGGAVNTIDVAARGRALRRVAENSTLQTNEFNRAFVLMQFFGYLRRDPNSGPDIDYTGYDFWLTKLNQFNGNFVAAEMVKAFITSTEYRQRFGP
;
A
#
# COMPACT_ATOMS: atom_id res chain seq x y z
N MET A 1 12.83 9.68 -0.05
CA MET A 1 12.58 10.11 1.34
C MET A 1 12.98 11.55 1.53
N LEU A 2 12.25 12.31 2.36
CA LEU A 2 12.64 13.66 2.78
C LEU A 2 13.35 13.61 4.12
N ASN A 3 14.36 14.46 4.29
CA ASN A 3 15.26 14.48 5.44
C ASN A 3 15.24 15.82 6.17
N SER A 4 14.89 16.92 5.49
CA SER A 4 14.70 18.22 6.14
C SER A 4 13.78 19.15 5.35
N ALA A 5 13.10 20.05 6.06
CA ALA A 5 12.42 21.20 5.51
C ALA A 5 12.60 22.40 6.46
N VAL A 6 13.24 23.47 6.00
CA VAL A 6 13.62 24.63 6.83
C VAL A 6 13.28 25.93 6.13
N ASN A 7 12.59 26.83 6.85
CA ASN A 7 12.34 28.19 6.38
C ASN A 7 13.52 29.11 6.69
N ALA A 8 14.02 29.83 5.68
CA ALA A 8 14.99 30.90 5.86
C ALA A 8 14.82 31.99 4.79
N GLY A 9 14.65 33.24 5.22
CA GLY A 9 14.70 34.41 4.32
C GLY A 9 13.63 34.43 3.20
N GLY A 10 12.46 33.84 3.42
CA GLY A 10 11.40 33.75 2.41
C GLY A 10 11.41 32.48 1.55
N ILE A 11 12.41 31.60 1.75
CA ILE A 11 12.61 30.36 0.99
C ILE A 11 12.46 29.16 1.93
N THR A 12 11.77 28.11 1.48
CA THR A 12 11.74 26.80 2.14
C THR A 12 12.78 25.91 1.47
N THR A 13 13.83 25.56 2.21
CA THR A 13 14.84 24.60 1.73
C THR A 13 14.44 23.20 2.14
N ILE A 14 14.31 22.30 1.15
CA ILE A 14 13.92 20.91 1.33
C ILE A 14 15.08 20.03 0.90
N THR A 15 15.47 19.08 1.77
CA THR A 15 16.48 18.06 1.44
C THR A 15 15.93 16.66 1.60
N GLY A 16 16.48 15.72 0.84
CA GLY A 16 16.06 14.32 0.84
C GLY A 16 16.94 13.46 -0.04
N SER A 17 16.53 12.21 -0.22
CA SER A 17 17.14 11.29 -1.16
C SER A 17 16.08 10.56 -1.98
N LEU A 18 16.41 10.22 -3.22
CA LEU A 18 15.66 9.32 -4.07
C LEU A 18 16.55 8.10 -4.35
N ASN A 19 16.00 6.90 -4.16
CA ASN A 19 16.58 5.68 -4.69
C ASN A 19 15.58 5.11 -5.69
N SER A 20 15.95 5.10 -6.97
CA SER A 20 15.09 4.65 -8.06
C SER A 20 15.94 4.31 -9.28
N THR A 21 15.35 3.97 -10.43
CA THR A 21 16.04 3.51 -11.65
C THR A 21 17.33 4.28 -11.92
N ALA A 22 18.46 3.59 -12.12
CA ALA A 22 19.77 4.23 -12.32
C ALA A 22 19.82 5.16 -13.54
N ASN A 23 20.67 6.20 -13.48
CA ASN A 23 20.89 7.15 -14.57
C ASN A 23 19.60 7.74 -15.17
N THR A 24 18.58 7.94 -14.34
CA THR A 24 17.23 8.32 -14.75
C THR A 24 16.86 9.67 -14.15
N THR A 25 16.23 10.50 -14.96
CA THR A 25 15.78 11.84 -14.56
C THR A 25 14.39 11.76 -13.95
N PHE A 26 14.22 12.20 -12.71
CA PHE A 26 12.93 12.26 -12.05
C PHE A 26 12.49 13.71 -11.85
N ILE A 27 11.19 13.96 -11.98
CA ILE A 27 10.55 15.18 -11.51
C ILE A 27 10.04 14.90 -10.10
N ILE A 28 10.53 15.67 -9.13
CA ILE A 28 10.08 15.61 -7.74
C ILE A 28 9.14 16.78 -7.50
N GLU A 29 7.89 16.51 -7.17
CA GLU A 29 6.90 17.52 -6.81
C GLU A 29 6.74 17.58 -5.29
N PHE A 30 6.76 18.78 -4.70
CA PHE A 30 6.68 18.98 -3.25
C PHE A 30 5.34 19.61 -2.86
N PHE A 31 4.80 19.15 -1.74
CA PHE A 31 3.51 19.61 -1.23
C PHE A 31 3.58 19.91 0.27
N SER A 32 2.79 20.88 0.74
CA SER A 32 2.58 21.22 2.15
C SER A 32 1.24 20.67 2.63
N ASN A 33 1.24 20.06 3.80
CA ASN A 33 0.09 19.42 4.45
C ASN A 33 -0.05 19.82 5.93
N PRO A 34 -1.25 19.79 6.51
CA PRO A 34 -1.48 20.00 7.94
C PRO A 34 -1.14 18.78 8.79
N ALA A 35 -1.08 17.59 8.19
CA ALA A 35 -0.71 16.33 8.83
C ALA A 35 -0.14 15.36 7.78
N CYS A 36 0.45 14.24 8.21
CA CYS A 36 0.83 13.16 7.30
C CYS A 36 -0.45 12.47 6.81
N ASP A 37 -0.64 12.38 5.50
CA ASP A 37 -1.85 11.80 4.92
C ASP A 37 -1.90 10.27 5.13
N PRO A 38 -2.92 9.73 5.83
CA PRO A 38 -3.05 8.28 6.07
C PRO A 38 -3.71 7.52 4.90
N THR A 39 -4.21 8.22 3.87
CA THR A 39 -5.02 7.62 2.79
C THR A 39 -4.19 7.09 1.62
N GLY A 40 -2.91 7.45 1.54
CA GLY A 40 -2.00 6.93 0.51
C GLY A 40 -2.39 7.31 -0.92
N HIS A 41 -3.08 8.43 -1.14
CA HIS A 41 -3.38 8.95 -2.48
C HIS A 41 -2.54 10.21 -2.74
N GLY A 42 -1.64 10.12 -3.71
CA GLY A 42 -0.44 10.92 -3.98
C GLY A 42 -0.40 12.46 -3.99
N GLU A 43 -1.39 13.26 -3.55
CA GLU A 43 -1.27 14.74 -3.64
C GLU A 43 -1.55 15.44 -2.31
N GLY A 44 -0.54 16.17 -1.81
CA GLY A 44 -0.70 17.01 -0.63
C GLY A 44 -1.54 18.27 -0.89
N GLU A 45 -2.08 18.88 0.17
CA GLU A 45 -3.10 19.93 0.08
C GLU A 45 -2.69 21.20 -0.70
N MET A 46 -1.39 21.53 -0.72
CA MET A 46 -0.85 22.69 -1.43
C MET A 46 0.46 22.35 -2.12
N PHE A 47 0.50 22.46 -3.45
CA PHE A 47 1.73 22.34 -4.23
C PHE A 47 2.67 23.52 -3.95
N LEU A 48 3.94 23.22 -3.69
CA LEU A 48 4.98 24.19 -3.34
C LEU A 48 5.96 24.46 -4.49
N GLY A 49 6.09 23.51 -5.42
CA GLY A 49 7.04 23.55 -6.53
C GLY A 49 7.63 22.18 -6.82
N SER A 50 8.49 22.10 -7.84
CA SER A 50 9.15 20.87 -8.24
C SER A 50 10.66 21.03 -8.43
N ALA A 51 11.37 19.91 -8.44
CA ALA A 51 12.80 19.84 -8.74
C ALA A 51 13.08 18.64 -9.64
N THR A 52 13.99 18.81 -10.60
CA THR A 52 14.51 17.69 -11.39
C THR A 52 15.71 17.09 -10.68
N VAL A 53 15.71 15.77 -10.51
CA VAL A 53 16.77 15.06 -9.81
C VAL A 53 17.18 13.84 -10.63
N ASN A 54 18.49 13.70 -10.88
CA ASN A 54 19.03 12.60 -11.66
C ASN A 54 19.60 11.55 -10.71
N THR A 55 19.11 10.33 -10.78
CA THR A 55 19.75 9.20 -10.12
C THR A 55 21.10 8.92 -10.78
N ASP A 56 22.10 8.60 -9.98
CA ASP A 56 23.41 8.20 -10.47
C ASP A 56 23.39 6.74 -10.98
N GLY A 57 24.56 6.25 -11.42
CA GLY A 57 24.72 4.86 -11.85
C GLY A 57 24.49 3.83 -10.74
N SER A 58 24.30 4.28 -9.49
CA SER A 58 23.99 3.47 -8.31
C SER A 58 22.55 3.70 -7.82
N CYS A 59 21.65 4.17 -8.70
CA CYS A 59 20.23 4.41 -8.42
C CYS A 59 19.94 5.57 -7.45
N ASN A 60 20.96 6.31 -6.98
CA ASN A 60 20.78 7.29 -5.91
C ASN A 60 20.76 8.72 -6.42
N ALA A 61 19.93 9.55 -5.82
CA ALA A 61 19.84 10.96 -6.12
C ALA A 61 19.66 11.77 -4.83
N ASN A 62 20.43 12.85 -4.68
CA ASN A 62 20.25 13.77 -3.56
C ASN A 62 19.30 14.89 -3.96
N ILE A 63 18.29 15.11 -3.13
CA ILE A 63 17.32 16.19 -3.27
C ILE A 63 17.80 17.35 -2.40
N SER A 64 17.99 18.51 -3.00
CA SER A 64 18.28 19.76 -2.29
C SER A 64 17.72 20.92 -3.09
N VAL A 65 16.50 21.36 -2.74
CA VAL A 65 15.79 22.43 -3.45
C VAL A 65 15.45 23.57 -2.49
N GLY A 66 15.63 24.80 -2.96
CA GLY A 66 15.09 26.00 -2.30
C GLY A 66 13.86 26.47 -3.08
N LEU A 67 12.68 26.36 -2.48
CA LEU A 67 11.44 26.84 -3.07
C LEU A 67 11.15 28.27 -2.57
N PRO A 68 10.80 29.23 -3.45
CA PRO A 68 10.55 30.64 -3.10
C PRO A 68 9.18 30.84 -2.45
N VAL A 69 8.86 29.98 -1.48
CA VAL A 69 7.64 29.96 -0.68
C VAL A 69 8.05 29.77 0.77
N THR A 70 7.37 30.43 1.69
CA THR A 70 7.52 30.19 3.13
C THR A 70 6.37 29.33 3.61
N VAL A 71 6.66 28.16 4.16
CA VAL A 71 5.63 27.24 4.65
C VAL A 71 5.36 27.52 6.12
N ALA A 72 4.09 27.62 6.53
CA ALA A 72 3.75 27.94 7.92
C ALA A 72 4.31 26.89 8.91
N PRO A 73 4.82 27.31 10.09
CA PRO A 73 5.27 26.39 11.13
C PRO A 73 4.18 25.38 11.53
N GLY A 74 4.57 24.11 11.73
CA GLY A 74 3.64 23.02 12.05
C GLY A 74 2.98 22.34 10.83
N LYS A 75 3.26 22.80 9.61
CA LYS A 75 2.94 22.05 8.38
C LYS A 75 4.00 20.97 8.10
N ILE A 76 3.62 19.97 7.32
CA ILE A 76 4.43 18.81 6.96
C ILE A 76 4.62 18.79 5.44
N ILE A 77 5.85 18.55 5.00
CA ILE A 77 6.21 18.45 3.58
C ILE A 77 6.13 16.99 3.13
N THR A 78 5.60 16.79 1.94
CA THR A 78 5.60 15.50 1.23
C THR A 78 6.11 15.70 -0.20
N ALA A 79 6.57 14.61 -0.82
CA ALA A 79 7.00 14.64 -2.21
C ALA A 79 6.57 13.39 -2.98
N THR A 80 6.27 13.57 -4.27
CA THR A 80 6.12 12.51 -5.26
C THR A 80 7.33 12.51 -6.19
N ALA A 81 7.68 11.35 -6.74
CA ALA A 81 8.72 11.23 -7.76
C ALA A 81 8.12 10.63 -9.02
N THR A 82 8.28 11.33 -10.13
CA THR A 82 7.74 10.96 -11.44
C THR A 82 8.91 10.67 -12.37
N ASP A 83 8.98 9.43 -12.89
CA ASP A 83 10.06 9.01 -13.80
C ASP A 83 9.87 9.58 -15.22
N PRO A 84 10.80 9.38 -16.18
CA PRO A 84 10.64 9.85 -17.56
C PRO A 84 9.50 9.16 -18.31
N ASN A 85 9.04 8.00 -17.83
CA ASN A 85 7.84 7.33 -18.32
C ASN A 85 6.60 7.74 -17.51
N ASN A 86 6.79 8.71 -16.62
CA ASN A 86 5.87 9.36 -15.70
C ASN A 86 4.91 8.39 -15.01
N ASN A 87 5.52 7.25 -14.65
CA ASN A 87 5.13 6.48 -13.50
C ASN A 87 5.46 7.33 -12.27
N THR A 88 4.50 7.46 -11.37
CA THR A 88 4.69 8.23 -10.13
C THR A 88 4.80 7.26 -8.96
N SER A 89 5.89 7.33 -8.20
CA SER A 89 5.97 6.61 -6.92
C SER A 89 5.15 7.35 -5.87
N GLU A 90 4.19 6.68 -5.24
CA GLU A 90 3.42 7.25 -4.13
C GLU A 90 4.32 7.46 -2.88
N PHE A 91 4.54 8.74 -2.57
CA PHE A 91 5.06 9.32 -1.32
C PHE A 91 6.48 8.99 -0.82
N SER A 92 7.23 10.07 -0.54
CA SER A 92 8.27 10.07 0.50
C SER A 92 7.65 10.16 1.91
N ASN A 93 8.30 9.57 2.93
CA ASN A 93 8.00 9.86 4.34
C ASN A 93 7.82 11.36 4.60
N CYS A 94 6.76 11.70 5.34
CA CYS A 94 6.37 13.08 5.64
C CYS A 94 7.36 13.74 6.62
N TYR A 95 7.74 15.01 6.39
CA TYR A 95 8.73 15.71 7.22
C TYR A 95 8.23 17.07 7.74
N PRO A 96 8.27 17.35 9.06
CA PRO A 96 7.77 18.61 9.62
C PRO A 96 8.70 19.78 9.30
N VAL A 97 8.14 20.96 9.00
CA VAL A 97 8.94 22.17 8.78
C VAL A 97 9.47 22.70 10.11
N ALA A 98 10.80 22.74 10.24
CA ALA A 98 11.47 23.24 11.44
C ALA A 98 11.66 24.77 11.38
N GLU A 99 11.49 25.45 12.52
CA GLU A 99 11.95 26.83 12.68
C GLU A 99 13.44 26.88 13.06
N PRO A 100 14.18 27.92 12.66
CA PRO A 100 15.56 28.10 13.10
C PRO A 100 15.59 28.32 14.63
N SER A 101 16.26 27.40 15.34
CA SER A 101 16.45 27.52 16.79
C SER A 101 17.36 28.72 17.12
N PRO A 102 17.06 29.52 18.17
CA PRO A 102 17.93 30.60 18.60
C PRO A 102 19.25 30.05 19.19
N SER A 103 20.36 30.68 18.80
CA SER A 103 21.73 30.28 19.15
C SER A 103 21.97 30.21 20.67
N PRO A 104 22.70 29.21 21.21
CA PRO A 104 22.95 29.09 22.65
C PRO A 104 24.01 30.09 23.12
N SER A 105 23.70 30.81 24.20
CA SER A 105 24.64 31.66 24.95
C SER A 105 25.54 30.82 25.88
N PRO A 106 26.78 31.23 26.18
CA PRO A 106 27.81 30.36 26.74
C PRO A 106 27.69 30.16 28.26
N SER A 107 28.01 28.94 28.73
CA SER A 107 28.16 28.59 30.16
C SER A 107 29.44 29.17 30.78
N PRO A 108 29.45 29.51 32.09
CA PRO A 108 30.65 29.95 32.80
C PRO A 108 31.47 28.79 33.39
N ASN A 109 32.77 29.05 33.50
CA ASN A 109 33.90 28.19 33.89
C ASN A 109 33.93 27.81 35.41
N PRO A 110 34.75 26.83 35.84
CA PRO A 110 34.68 26.17 37.16
C PRO A 110 35.65 26.75 38.21
N SER A 111 35.46 26.36 39.49
CA SER A 111 36.41 26.59 40.59
C SER A 111 36.29 25.49 41.66
N PRO A 112 37.29 25.29 42.55
CA PRO A 112 37.99 24.02 42.65
C PRO A 112 37.76 23.22 43.95
N SER A 113 38.22 21.97 43.90
CA SER A 113 38.24 20.94 44.94
C SER A 113 39.08 21.30 46.19
N PRO A 114 38.76 20.69 47.33
CA PRO A 114 39.81 20.10 48.17
C PRO A 114 39.55 18.62 48.54
N SER A 115 40.66 18.00 48.99
CA SER A 115 41.00 16.57 49.14
C SER A 115 40.56 15.96 50.51
N PRO A 116 40.99 14.75 50.96
CA PRO A 116 40.16 13.52 50.98
C PRO A 116 39.96 12.83 52.36
N SER A 117 39.06 11.83 52.37
CA SER A 117 38.86 10.69 53.32
C SER A 117 38.18 10.92 54.69
N PRO A 118 37.52 9.91 55.32
CA PRO A 118 37.41 8.48 54.95
C PRO A 118 35.98 7.88 54.92
N SER A 119 35.85 6.76 54.20
CA SER A 119 34.86 5.66 54.25
C SER A 119 33.52 5.84 55.01
N PRO A 120 32.37 5.71 54.32
CA PRO A 120 31.10 5.40 54.96
C PRO A 120 30.74 3.90 54.90
N SER A 121 30.14 3.47 56.01
CA SER A 121 29.34 2.26 56.22
C SER A 121 28.30 2.00 55.11
N PRO A 122 27.81 0.76 54.93
CA PRO A 122 26.86 0.42 53.89
C PRO A 122 25.52 1.14 54.13
N SER A 123 25.21 2.08 53.24
CA SER A 123 23.88 2.67 53.09
C SER A 123 22.98 1.68 52.33
N PRO A 124 21.65 1.66 52.57
CA PRO A 124 20.78 0.60 52.07
C PRO A 124 20.76 0.59 50.54
N SER A 125 20.72 -0.62 49.98
CA SER A 125 20.50 -0.90 48.57
C SER A 125 19.36 -0.03 48.02
N PRO A 126 19.52 0.65 46.87
CA PRO A 126 18.41 1.35 46.25
C PRO A 126 17.28 0.34 46.02
N SER A 127 16.09 0.64 46.52
CA SER A 127 14.86 -0.02 46.07
C SER A 127 14.81 0.08 44.54
N PRO A 128 14.46 -1.01 43.84
CA PRO A 128 14.35 -0.98 42.38
C PRO A 128 13.39 0.14 41.99
N THR A 129 13.87 1.06 41.15
CA THR A 129 13.03 2.06 40.51
C THR A 129 11.94 1.30 39.77
N VAL A 130 10.69 1.43 40.22
CA VAL A 130 9.56 0.81 39.54
C VAL A 130 9.53 1.36 38.12
N CYS A 131 9.69 0.48 37.14
CA CYS A 131 9.56 0.84 35.74
C CYS A 131 8.10 1.26 35.49
N ALA A 132 7.90 2.49 35.04
CA ALA A 132 6.59 3.06 34.77
C ALA A 132 6.20 3.00 33.28
N ILE A 133 6.89 2.17 32.49
CA ILE A 133 6.61 2.04 31.06
C ILE A 133 5.36 1.19 30.89
N GLU A 134 4.32 1.79 30.35
CA GLU A 134 3.05 1.12 30.02
C GLU A 134 2.71 1.44 28.57
N PHE A 135 2.32 0.41 27.81
CA PHE A 135 1.95 0.57 26.41
C PHE A 135 0.44 0.62 26.27
N SER A 136 -0.06 1.56 25.47
CA SER A 136 -1.51 1.73 25.26
C SER A 136 -2.16 0.53 24.57
N ASP A 137 -1.37 -0.31 23.90
CA ASP A 137 -1.78 -1.46 23.11
C ASP A 137 -1.33 -2.82 23.68
N VAL A 138 -0.78 -2.85 24.91
CA VAL A 138 -0.43 -4.10 25.61
C VAL A 138 -1.03 -4.08 27.02
N PRO A 139 -2.28 -4.53 27.19
CA PRO A 139 -2.91 -4.55 28.51
C PRO A 139 -2.22 -5.57 29.43
N GLN A 140 -2.29 -5.36 30.75
CA GLN A 140 -1.68 -6.26 31.76
C GLN A 140 -2.20 -7.71 31.70
N SER A 141 -3.38 -7.92 31.10
CA SER A 141 -3.97 -9.24 30.86
C SER A 141 -3.39 -9.96 29.64
N ASP A 142 -2.59 -9.28 28.81
CA ASP A 142 -1.98 -9.88 27.62
C ASP A 142 -0.97 -10.97 28.05
N PRO A 143 -0.99 -12.17 27.44
CA PRO A 143 -0.07 -13.24 27.80
C PRO A 143 1.41 -12.89 27.58
N PHE A 144 1.71 -11.91 26.71
CA PHE A 144 3.05 -11.42 26.45
C PHE A 144 3.42 -10.20 27.31
N TYR A 145 2.47 -9.61 28.05
CA TYR A 145 2.71 -8.41 28.87
C TYR A 145 3.94 -8.56 29.78
N PRO A 146 4.11 -9.66 30.57
CA PRO A 146 5.28 -9.77 31.46
C PRO A 146 6.61 -9.71 30.72
N ALA A 147 6.70 -10.36 29.55
CA ALA A 147 7.91 -10.36 28.73
C ALA A 147 8.17 -9.01 28.06
N ILE A 148 7.13 -8.41 27.50
CA ILE A 148 7.18 -7.09 26.85
C ILE A 148 7.61 -6.02 27.85
N HIS A 149 6.91 -5.95 28.98
CA HIS A 149 7.20 -5.00 30.05
C HIS A 149 8.64 -5.21 30.55
N CYS A 150 9.05 -6.45 30.80
CA CYS A 150 10.42 -6.75 31.23
C CYS A 150 11.49 -6.25 30.24
N LEU A 151 11.36 -6.52 28.95
CA LEU A 151 12.33 -6.07 27.95
C LEU A 151 12.32 -4.56 27.75
N ALA A 152 11.15 -3.92 27.82
CA ALA A 152 11.04 -2.47 27.75
C ALA A 152 11.76 -1.79 28.92
N CYS A 153 11.56 -2.31 30.13
CA CYS A 153 12.21 -1.81 31.35
C CYS A 153 13.73 -2.01 31.36
N ASN A 154 14.23 -3.02 30.65
CA ASN A 154 15.66 -3.24 30.44
C ASN A 154 16.22 -2.43 29.25
N GLY A 155 15.40 -1.61 28.58
CA GLY A 155 15.81 -0.78 27.46
C GLY A 155 16.04 -1.54 26.14
N ILE A 156 15.71 -2.83 26.09
CA ILE A 156 15.94 -3.70 24.93
C ILE A 156 14.82 -3.53 23.90
N MET A 157 13.56 -3.42 24.36
CA MET A 157 12.40 -3.19 23.49
C MET A 157 11.48 -2.10 24.05
N PRO A 158 11.87 -0.81 24.01
CA PRO A 158 11.15 0.28 24.68
C PRO A 158 9.84 0.73 23.97
N GLY A 159 9.41 0.05 22.91
CA GLY A 159 8.26 0.46 22.09
C GLY A 159 8.54 1.67 21.20
N TYR A 160 7.49 2.39 20.82
CA TYR A 160 7.52 3.54 19.92
C TYR A 160 7.21 4.84 20.65
N SER A 161 7.58 5.98 20.05
CA SER A 161 7.41 7.31 20.64
C SER A 161 5.94 7.72 20.85
N ASP A 162 5.00 7.01 20.24
CA ASP A 162 3.55 7.18 20.37
C ASP A 162 2.94 6.39 21.56
N ASN A 163 3.79 5.83 22.44
CA ASN A 163 3.41 5.01 23.58
C ASN A 163 2.79 3.64 23.22
N THR A 164 3.06 3.13 22.02
CA THR A 164 2.66 1.77 21.58
C THR A 164 3.84 0.79 21.57
N PHE A 165 3.58 -0.51 21.71
CA PHE A 165 4.55 -1.58 21.53
C PHE A 165 4.42 -2.28 20.16
N ARG A 166 3.20 -2.30 19.63
CA ARG A 166 2.76 -2.99 18.40
C ARG A 166 2.98 -4.51 18.48
N PRO A 167 2.35 -5.21 19.44
CA PRO A 167 2.66 -6.61 19.76
C PRO A 167 2.45 -7.58 18.59
N PHE A 168 1.53 -7.26 17.67
CA PHE A 168 1.18 -8.12 16.54
C PHE A 168 1.83 -7.72 15.21
N ALA A 169 2.61 -6.63 15.18
CA ALA A 169 3.34 -6.29 13.98
C ALA A 169 4.45 -7.31 13.70
N ASP A 170 4.61 -7.69 12.44
CA ASP A 170 5.73 -8.50 11.98
C ASP A 170 7.05 -7.78 12.28
N ALA A 171 8.04 -8.54 12.75
CA ALA A 171 9.36 -8.01 13.02
C ALA A 171 10.32 -8.25 11.84
N THR A 172 11.11 -7.24 11.51
CA THR A 172 12.12 -7.37 10.45
C THR A 172 13.39 -8.04 10.96
N ARG A 173 14.16 -8.66 10.07
CA ARG A 173 15.46 -9.29 10.38
C ARG A 173 16.41 -8.34 11.10
N GLY A 174 16.46 -7.07 10.70
CA GLY A 174 17.28 -6.04 11.32
C GLY A 174 16.78 -5.61 12.70
N GLN A 175 15.46 -5.52 12.91
CA GLN A 175 14.88 -5.25 14.23
C GLN A 175 15.22 -6.36 15.22
N ILE A 176 15.14 -7.61 14.78
CA ILE A 176 15.40 -8.78 15.62
C ILE A 176 16.89 -8.96 15.88
N ALA A 177 17.74 -8.72 14.88
CA ALA A 177 19.19 -8.63 15.06
C ALA A 177 19.57 -7.62 16.14
N LYS A 178 18.95 -6.43 16.12
CA LYS A 178 19.14 -5.44 17.18
C LYS A 178 18.74 -5.98 18.55
N VAL A 179 17.50 -6.46 18.69
CA VAL A 179 16.96 -6.95 19.96
C VAL A 179 17.81 -8.08 20.54
N VAL A 180 18.21 -9.05 19.72
CA VAL A 180 19.01 -10.21 20.16
C VAL A 180 20.43 -9.80 20.53
N ALA A 181 21.08 -8.94 19.73
CA ALA A 181 22.43 -8.45 20.05
C ALA A 181 22.44 -7.61 21.34
N GLU A 182 21.42 -6.77 21.56
CA GLU A 182 21.25 -6.00 22.80
C GLU A 182 20.99 -6.91 24.00
N ALA A 183 20.06 -7.87 23.87
CA ALA A 183 19.74 -8.82 24.94
C ALA A 183 20.92 -9.73 25.29
N ALA A 184 21.72 -10.14 24.32
CA ALA A 184 22.93 -10.92 24.52
C ALA A 184 24.13 -10.10 25.03
N GLY A 185 23.98 -8.77 25.14
CA GLY A 185 25.00 -7.86 25.65
C GLY A 185 26.18 -7.64 24.70
N PHE A 186 25.98 -7.80 23.39
CA PHE A 186 27.05 -7.61 22.40
C PHE A 186 27.32 -6.11 22.19
N ASN A 187 28.52 -5.68 22.58
CA ASN A 187 28.92 -4.27 22.63
C ASN A 187 30.30 -4.01 22.01
N GLU A 188 30.93 -5.02 21.43
CA GLU A 188 32.21 -4.92 20.73
C GLU A 188 32.18 -3.91 19.58
N ALA A 189 33.36 -3.40 19.24
CA ALA A 189 33.57 -2.45 18.17
C ALA A 189 33.44 -3.12 16.80
N VAL A 190 32.70 -2.48 15.90
CA VAL A 190 32.56 -2.91 14.50
C VAL A 190 33.62 -2.20 13.67
N SER A 191 34.52 -2.97 13.02
CA SER A 191 35.66 -2.44 12.25
C SER A 191 35.49 -2.50 10.74
N SER A 192 34.51 -3.27 10.24
CA SER A 192 34.25 -3.46 8.82
C SER A 192 32.79 -3.86 8.58
N GLN A 193 32.27 -3.54 7.40
CA GLN A 193 30.96 -3.97 6.93
C GLN A 193 31.05 -5.36 6.29
N THR A 194 30.20 -6.29 6.74
CA THR A 194 30.15 -7.67 6.27
C THR A 194 29.17 -7.85 5.13
N PHE A 195 28.04 -7.11 5.14
CA PHE A 195 26.95 -7.29 4.17
C PHE A 195 26.84 -6.12 3.20
N ALA A 196 26.54 -6.39 1.94
CA ALA A 196 26.39 -5.36 0.90
C ALA A 196 25.22 -4.40 1.20
N ASP A 197 24.15 -4.90 1.83
CA ASP A 197 22.90 -4.17 2.08
C ASP A 197 22.69 -3.71 3.53
N VAL A 198 23.76 -3.73 4.34
CA VAL A 198 23.76 -3.24 5.73
C VAL A 198 24.80 -2.14 5.86
N HIS A 199 24.36 -0.89 5.74
CA HIS A 199 25.22 0.28 5.62
C HIS A 199 25.46 0.94 6.98
N PRO A 200 26.61 1.61 7.22
CA PRO A 200 26.91 2.28 8.49
C PRO A 200 25.86 3.27 9.01
N GLY A 201 25.01 3.82 8.13
CA GLY A 201 23.91 4.72 8.50
C GLY A 201 22.62 4.01 8.92
N ASP A 202 22.52 2.70 8.72
CA ASP A 202 21.31 1.95 9.03
C ASP A 202 21.12 1.79 10.55
N PRO A 203 19.88 1.86 11.06
CA PRO A 203 19.60 1.84 12.50
C PRO A 203 20.00 0.51 13.18
N PHE A 204 20.19 -0.55 12.40
CA PHE A 204 20.58 -1.89 12.86
C PHE A 204 22.02 -2.28 12.50
N TYR A 205 22.79 -1.41 11.83
CA TYR A 205 24.15 -1.69 11.32
C TYR A 205 25.05 -2.33 12.37
N LEU A 206 25.25 -1.64 13.49
CA LEU A 206 26.16 -2.08 14.54
C LEU A 206 25.78 -3.45 15.11
N TYR A 207 24.49 -3.75 15.20
CA TYR A 207 24.00 -4.98 15.82
C TYR A 207 24.14 -6.18 14.88
N ILE A 208 23.84 -5.98 13.60
CA ILE A 208 24.01 -7.02 12.58
C ILE A 208 25.49 -7.37 12.42
N GLU A 209 26.37 -6.36 12.36
CA GLU A 209 27.80 -6.59 12.22
C GLU A 209 28.42 -7.29 13.44
N ARG A 210 27.95 -7.00 14.66
CA ARG A 210 28.34 -7.74 15.87
C ARG A 210 27.96 -9.22 15.80
N LEU A 211 26.75 -9.52 15.32
CA LEU A 211 26.29 -10.90 15.11
C LEU A 211 27.13 -11.59 14.02
N ALA A 212 27.49 -10.88 12.94
CA ALA A 212 28.32 -11.41 11.87
C ALA A 212 29.75 -11.72 12.32
N GLN A 213 30.37 -10.82 13.09
CA GLN A 213 31.70 -11.02 13.68
C GLN A 213 31.77 -12.24 14.60
N ARG A 214 30.63 -12.64 15.20
CA ARG A 214 30.49 -13.85 16.01
C ARG A 214 30.17 -15.10 15.21
N GLY A 215 30.01 -14.98 13.89
CA GLY A 215 29.60 -16.07 13.01
C GLY A 215 28.15 -16.52 13.23
N ILE A 216 27.31 -15.70 13.88
CA ILE A 216 25.90 -16.03 14.14
C ILE A 216 25.06 -15.80 12.87
N VAL A 217 25.45 -14.85 12.02
CA VAL A 217 24.78 -14.56 10.74
C VAL A 217 25.80 -14.50 9.61
N SER A 218 25.47 -15.12 8.48
CA SER A 218 26.37 -15.21 7.31
C SER A 218 25.80 -14.55 6.04
N GLY A 219 24.51 -14.20 6.02
CA GLY A 219 23.84 -13.61 4.86
C GLY A 219 23.65 -14.58 3.69
N TYR A 220 23.05 -14.08 2.62
CA TYR A 220 22.83 -14.77 1.36
C TYR A 220 23.97 -14.46 0.38
N PRO A 221 24.45 -15.44 -0.39
CA PRO A 221 25.48 -15.19 -1.41
C PRO A 221 25.02 -14.15 -2.43
N CYS A 222 25.92 -13.26 -2.84
CA CYS A 222 25.67 -12.35 -3.96
C CYS A 222 25.82 -13.07 -5.31
N GLY A 223 25.34 -12.44 -6.39
CA GLY A 223 25.43 -12.92 -7.77
C GLY A 223 24.08 -13.26 -8.40
N GLY A 224 22.96 -13.01 -7.71
CA GLY A 224 21.62 -13.15 -8.25
C GLY A 224 21.17 -11.90 -9.04
N PRO A 225 20.11 -12.00 -9.88
CA PRO A 225 19.59 -10.87 -10.66
C PRO A 225 19.15 -9.67 -9.80
N THR A 226 18.73 -9.93 -8.56
CA THR A 226 18.29 -8.94 -7.58
C THR A 226 19.35 -8.64 -6.51
N GLU A 227 20.47 -9.37 -6.50
CA GLU A 227 21.54 -9.27 -5.49
C GLU A 227 22.91 -9.32 -6.19
N PRO A 228 23.22 -8.33 -7.06
CA PRO A 228 24.50 -8.30 -7.75
C PRO A 228 25.64 -8.16 -6.74
N CYS A 229 26.75 -8.88 -6.96
CA CYS A 229 27.92 -8.70 -6.11
C CYS A 229 28.47 -7.28 -6.23
N ASP A 230 28.76 -6.64 -5.09
CA ASP A 230 29.57 -5.43 -5.07
C ASP A 230 31.04 -5.75 -5.39
N SER A 231 31.88 -4.72 -5.46
CA SER A 231 33.31 -4.86 -5.78
C SER A 231 34.07 -5.72 -4.76
N GLU A 232 33.52 -5.90 -3.56
CA GLU A 232 34.10 -6.71 -2.49
C GLU A 232 33.50 -8.12 -2.41
N GLY A 233 32.47 -8.44 -3.22
CA GLY A 233 31.78 -9.73 -3.21
C GLY A 233 31.01 -10.00 -1.91
N ARG A 234 30.50 -8.97 -1.24
CA ARG A 234 29.84 -9.13 0.08
C ARG A 234 28.45 -9.79 -0.05
N PRO A 235 28.07 -10.66 0.91
CA PRO A 235 26.73 -11.26 0.98
C PRO A 235 25.64 -10.25 1.40
N TYR A 236 24.37 -10.63 1.26
CA TYR A 236 23.20 -9.80 1.63
C TYR A 236 22.53 -10.29 2.93
N PHE A 237 22.19 -9.40 3.86
CA PHE A 237 21.50 -9.74 5.11
C PHE A 237 19.98 -9.60 5.02
N ARG A 238 19.48 -8.68 4.19
CA ARG A 238 18.08 -8.28 3.99
C ARG A 238 17.40 -7.76 5.26
N PRO A 239 17.89 -6.66 5.86
CA PRO A 239 17.48 -6.26 7.21
C PRO A 239 16.03 -5.74 7.32
N PHE A 240 15.41 -5.35 6.21
CA PHE A 240 14.05 -4.82 6.18
C PHE A 240 12.97 -5.88 5.88
N LEU A 241 13.36 -7.09 5.50
CA LEU A 241 12.41 -8.19 5.30
C LEU A 241 11.98 -8.79 6.64
N GLY A 242 10.77 -9.35 6.67
CA GLY A 242 10.27 -10.12 7.82
C GLY A 242 11.19 -11.30 8.16
N ILE A 243 11.32 -11.61 9.45
CA ILE A 243 12.03 -12.80 9.91
C ILE A 243 11.05 -13.97 10.10
N THR A 244 11.47 -15.18 9.72
CA THR A 244 10.68 -16.38 10.02
C THR A 244 10.96 -16.91 11.43
N ARG A 245 10.03 -17.68 11.99
CA ARG A 245 10.18 -18.35 13.30
C ARG A 245 11.45 -19.20 13.41
N ALA A 246 11.83 -19.88 12.33
CA ALA A 246 13.06 -20.69 12.32
C ALA A 246 14.33 -19.83 12.29
N GLN A 247 14.32 -18.70 11.57
CA GLN A 247 15.43 -17.75 11.52
C GLN A 247 15.64 -17.05 12.86
N ASP A 248 14.56 -16.68 13.55
CA ASP A 248 14.61 -16.12 14.91
C ASP A 248 15.14 -17.16 15.92
N ALA A 249 14.64 -18.39 15.87
CA ALA A 249 15.12 -19.48 16.72
C ALA A 249 16.63 -19.72 16.55
N HIS A 250 17.12 -19.69 15.31
CA HIS A 250 18.55 -19.72 15.02
C HIS A 250 19.30 -18.57 15.69
N LEU A 251 18.84 -17.34 15.47
CA LEU A 251 19.51 -16.15 15.97
C LEU A 251 19.61 -16.13 17.50
N ILE A 252 18.50 -16.45 18.18
CA ILE A 252 18.41 -16.47 19.64
C ILE A 252 19.26 -17.59 20.22
N ALA A 253 19.11 -18.83 19.75
CA ALA A 253 19.84 -19.97 20.30
C ALA A 253 21.35 -19.85 20.06
N ALA A 254 21.76 -19.35 18.90
CA ALA A 254 23.16 -19.11 18.57
C ALA A 254 23.75 -17.97 19.41
N ALA A 255 23.05 -16.84 19.57
CA ALA A 255 23.50 -15.74 20.41
C ALA A 255 23.55 -16.10 21.91
N ALA A 256 22.67 -16.99 22.37
CA ALA A 256 22.70 -17.54 23.72
C ALA A 256 23.78 -18.63 23.93
N GLY A 257 24.47 -19.05 22.86
CA GLY A 257 25.51 -20.07 22.92
C GLY A 257 24.99 -21.48 23.21
N PHE A 258 23.73 -21.78 22.89
CA PHE A 258 23.14 -23.09 23.12
C PHE A 258 23.76 -24.13 22.18
N ASN A 259 24.45 -25.11 22.77
CA ASN A 259 25.25 -26.12 22.07
C ASN A 259 25.00 -27.55 22.60
N GLU A 260 24.03 -27.73 23.48
CA GLU A 260 23.64 -29.02 24.01
C GLU A 260 23.16 -30.00 22.92
N VAL A 261 23.24 -31.28 23.25
CA VAL A 261 22.81 -32.39 22.40
C VAL A 261 21.29 -32.48 22.42
N VAL A 262 20.69 -32.44 21.23
CA VAL A 262 19.25 -32.65 21.03
C VAL A 262 18.92 -34.13 21.22
N THR A 263 18.01 -34.44 22.15
CA THR A 263 17.67 -35.83 22.54
C THR A 263 16.46 -36.39 21.81
N GLY A 264 15.76 -35.60 21.00
CA GLY A 264 14.57 -36.00 20.27
C GLY A 264 13.97 -34.83 19.49
N GLN A 265 12.99 -35.14 18.62
CA GLN A 265 12.23 -34.15 17.87
C GLN A 265 10.95 -33.78 18.64
N THR A 266 10.78 -32.50 18.95
CA THR A 266 9.63 -31.97 19.69
C THR A 266 8.47 -31.66 18.76
N PHE A 267 8.73 -31.15 17.56
CA PHE A 267 7.68 -30.65 16.66
C PHE A 267 7.44 -31.54 15.44
N ALA A 268 6.18 -31.71 15.03
CA ALA A 268 5.80 -32.54 13.89
C ALA A 268 6.35 -32.01 12.55
N ASP A 269 6.45 -30.69 12.41
CA ASP A 269 6.81 -29.94 11.20
C ASP A 269 8.24 -29.39 11.19
N VAL A 270 9.10 -29.87 12.11
CA VAL A 270 10.53 -29.53 12.14
C VAL A 270 11.34 -30.82 12.00
N HIS A 271 11.80 -31.09 10.79
CA HIS A 271 12.46 -32.34 10.44
C HIS A 271 13.95 -32.31 10.83
N PRO A 272 14.57 -33.42 11.27
CA PRO A 272 16.00 -33.48 11.60
C PRO A 272 16.97 -33.05 10.48
N GLY A 273 16.49 -33.02 9.23
CA GLY A 273 17.24 -32.54 8.08
C GLY A 273 17.15 -31.04 7.82
N ASP A 274 16.28 -30.32 8.55
CA ASP A 274 16.09 -28.88 8.35
C ASP A 274 17.30 -28.09 8.87
N PRO A 275 17.73 -27.02 8.18
CA PRO A 275 18.91 -26.24 8.57
C PRO A 275 18.78 -25.59 9.96
N PHE A 276 17.55 -25.42 10.45
CA PHE A 276 17.26 -24.80 11.74
C PHE A 276 16.90 -25.80 12.85
N TYR A 277 16.86 -27.10 12.55
CA TYR A 277 16.40 -28.16 13.46
C TYR A 277 17.05 -28.07 14.84
N LEU A 278 18.39 -28.05 14.88
CA LEU A 278 19.12 -28.06 16.15
C LEU A 278 18.83 -26.83 17.01
N TYR A 279 18.65 -25.66 16.42
CA TYR A 279 18.39 -24.42 17.16
C TYR A 279 16.98 -24.41 17.75
N ILE A 280 16.00 -24.86 16.97
CA ILE A 280 14.60 -24.96 17.40
C ILE A 280 14.47 -25.97 18.56
N GLU A 281 15.08 -27.14 18.41
CA GLU A 281 14.99 -28.19 19.43
C GLU A 281 15.72 -27.85 20.73
N ARG A 282 16.82 -27.09 20.65
CA ARG A 282 17.52 -26.56 21.84
C ARG A 282 16.65 -25.59 22.65
N LEU A 283 15.94 -24.69 21.97
CA LEU A 283 14.96 -23.82 22.61
C LEU A 283 13.80 -24.63 23.23
N ALA A 284 13.34 -25.67 22.54
CA ALA A 284 12.27 -26.55 23.02
C ALA A 284 12.68 -27.37 24.25
N GLN A 285 13.88 -27.98 24.25
CA GLN A 285 14.43 -28.71 25.40
C GLN A 285 14.57 -27.84 26.65
N ARG A 286 14.78 -26.52 26.48
CA ARG A 286 14.80 -25.53 27.57
C ARG A 286 13.41 -25.05 27.99
N GLY A 287 12.38 -25.53 27.31
CA GLY A 287 10.99 -25.10 27.50
C GLY A 287 10.73 -23.67 27.04
N ILE A 288 11.65 -23.03 26.32
CA ILE A 288 11.54 -21.64 25.84
C ILE A 288 10.45 -21.53 24.76
N VAL A 289 10.31 -22.55 23.92
CA VAL A 289 9.25 -22.68 22.92
C VAL A 289 8.50 -24.00 23.09
N SER A 290 7.18 -24.00 22.87
CA SER A 290 6.31 -25.17 23.10
C SER A 290 5.45 -25.58 21.88
N GLY A 291 5.41 -24.76 20.83
CA GLY A 291 4.62 -25.03 19.61
C GLY A 291 3.10 -24.97 19.82
N TYR A 292 2.37 -25.19 18.74
CA TYR A 292 0.90 -25.22 18.69
C TYR A 292 0.39 -26.65 18.82
N PRO A 293 -0.67 -26.92 19.58
CA PRO A 293 -1.26 -28.26 19.65
C PRO A 293 -1.68 -28.79 18.28
N CYS A 294 -1.43 -30.07 18.01
CA CYS A 294 -1.94 -30.73 16.81
C CYS A 294 -3.44 -31.01 16.92
N GLY A 295 -4.08 -31.34 15.78
CA GLY A 295 -5.49 -31.74 15.70
C GLY A 295 -6.43 -30.64 15.20
N THR A 296 -5.90 -29.50 14.77
CA THR A 296 -6.67 -28.45 14.08
C THR A 296 -6.79 -28.80 12.59
N PRO A 297 -7.81 -28.27 11.87
CA PRO A 297 -7.87 -28.40 10.41
C PRO A 297 -6.59 -27.81 9.77
N GLY A 298 -5.80 -28.66 9.10
CA GLY A 298 -4.51 -28.30 8.49
C GLY A 298 -3.27 -28.76 9.27
N GLU A 299 -3.41 -29.15 10.54
CA GLU A 299 -2.31 -29.65 11.38
C GLU A 299 -2.71 -30.99 12.03
N PRO A 300 -2.87 -32.07 11.24
CA PRO A 300 -3.23 -33.37 11.79
C PRO A 300 -2.15 -33.86 12.77
N CYS A 301 -2.58 -34.50 13.86
CA CYS A 301 -1.64 -35.13 14.78
C CYS A 301 -0.94 -36.30 14.10
N ASP A 302 0.39 -36.38 14.26
CA ASP A 302 1.15 -37.57 13.93
C ASP A 302 0.94 -38.67 14.97
N SER A 303 1.54 -39.85 14.76
CA SER A 303 1.39 -40.97 15.71
C SER A 303 1.97 -40.72 17.10
N GLN A 304 2.66 -39.60 17.31
CA GLN A 304 3.22 -39.19 18.59
C GLN A 304 2.51 -37.95 19.17
N ASN A 305 1.46 -37.43 18.51
CA ASN A 305 0.74 -36.20 18.85
C ASN A 305 1.67 -35.00 19.08
N ARG A 306 2.71 -34.85 18.27
CA ARG A 306 3.67 -33.76 18.42
C ARG A 306 3.05 -32.40 18.02
N PRO A 307 3.35 -31.30 18.74
CA PRO A 307 2.92 -29.96 18.36
C PRO A 307 3.60 -29.45 17.09
N TYR A 308 3.08 -28.36 16.51
CA TYR A 308 3.64 -27.70 15.31
C TYR A 308 4.41 -26.43 15.69
N PHE A 309 5.61 -26.25 15.16
CA PHE A 309 6.44 -25.06 15.37
C PHE A 309 6.15 -23.94 14.39
N ARG A 310 5.74 -24.27 13.15
CA ARG A 310 5.52 -23.38 12.00
C ARG A 310 6.79 -22.63 11.56
N PRO A 311 7.85 -23.32 11.12
CA PRO A 311 9.18 -22.73 10.92
C PRO A 311 9.23 -21.57 9.90
N PHE A 312 8.31 -21.54 8.94
CA PHE A 312 8.31 -20.57 7.84
C PHE A 312 7.40 -19.35 8.06
N ASN A 313 6.58 -19.33 9.11
CA ASN A 313 5.72 -18.18 9.39
C ASN A 313 6.57 -17.00 9.89
N ASN A 314 6.13 -15.77 9.56
CA ASN A 314 6.69 -14.57 10.17
C ASN A 314 6.42 -14.53 11.68
N LEU A 315 7.34 -13.92 12.41
CA LEU A 315 7.26 -13.76 13.85
C LEU A 315 6.81 -12.34 14.22
N THR A 316 5.89 -12.21 15.18
CA THR A 316 5.47 -10.90 15.68
C THR A 316 6.45 -10.35 16.73
N ARG A 317 6.39 -9.03 16.97
CA ARG A 317 7.17 -8.36 18.03
C ARG A 317 6.93 -8.92 19.42
N ALA A 318 5.69 -9.28 19.77
CA ALA A 318 5.38 -9.88 21.08
C ALA A 318 5.94 -11.30 21.22
N GLN A 319 5.86 -12.11 20.17
CA GLN A 319 6.43 -13.46 20.18
C GLN A 319 7.96 -13.41 20.31
N THR A 320 8.61 -12.47 19.62
CA THR A 320 10.03 -12.18 19.82
C THR A 320 10.31 -11.83 21.27
N ALA A 321 9.58 -10.85 21.82
CA ALA A 321 9.78 -10.39 23.18
C ALA A 321 9.68 -11.54 24.19
N TYR A 322 8.72 -12.45 23.98
CA TYR A 322 8.56 -13.64 24.78
C TYR A 322 9.77 -14.58 24.75
N VAL A 323 10.26 -14.92 23.56
CA VAL A 323 11.37 -15.85 23.40
C VAL A 323 12.68 -15.22 23.89
N VAL A 324 12.92 -13.94 23.58
CA VAL A 324 14.12 -13.19 24.01
C VAL A 324 14.13 -13.01 25.52
N ALA A 325 13.01 -12.60 26.14
CA ALA A 325 12.92 -12.46 27.59
C ALA A 325 13.24 -13.78 28.29
N ARG A 326 12.64 -14.88 27.86
CA ARG A 326 12.86 -16.22 28.44
C ARG A 326 14.26 -16.78 28.20
N THR A 327 15.03 -16.20 27.27
CA THR A 327 16.38 -16.65 26.93
C THR A 327 17.46 -15.83 27.64
N PHE A 328 17.34 -14.49 27.62
CA PHE A 328 18.44 -13.59 27.99
C PHE A 328 18.19 -12.79 29.27
N VAL A 329 16.94 -12.65 29.72
CA VAL A 329 16.58 -11.71 30.80
C VAL A 329 15.87 -12.42 31.95
N VAL A 330 16.36 -12.22 33.17
CA VAL A 330 15.71 -12.75 34.38
C VAL A 330 14.53 -11.84 34.74
N CYS A 331 13.33 -12.21 34.29
CA CYS A 331 12.10 -11.49 34.58
C CYS A 331 11.37 -12.18 35.77
N PRO A 332 11.14 -11.50 36.91
CA PRO A 332 10.56 -12.12 38.12
C PRO A 332 9.17 -12.75 37.95
N ASP A 333 8.41 -12.39 36.91
CA ASP A 333 7.02 -12.82 36.69
C ASP A 333 6.82 -13.79 35.51
N VAL A 334 7.89 -14.38 34.94
CA VAL A 334 7.81 -15.23 33.73
C VAL A 334 7.89 -16.75 34.03
N VAL A 335 7.57 -17.18 35.25
CA VAL A 335 7.52 -18.62 35.62
C VAL A 335 6.09 -19.04 35.96
N PRO A 336 5.55 -20.13 35.39
CA PRO A 336 4.17 -20.56 35.64
C PRO A 336 4.02 -21.07 37.09
N ALA A 337 3.01 -20.56 37.80
CA ALA A 337 2.62 -21.05 39.13
C ALA A 337 2.13 -22.52 39.05
N PRO A 338 2.44 -23.38 40.03
CA PRO A 338 2.01 -24.77 40.01
C PRO A 338 0.50 -24.90 40.22
N THR A 339 -0.11 -25.75 39.39
CA THR A 339 -1.54 -26.08 39.37
C THR A 339 -2.05 -26.59 40.73
N PRO A 340 -3.07 -25.97 41.35
CA PRO A 340 -3.79 -26.59 42.45
C PRO A 340 -4.89 -27.54 41.94
N THR A 341 -4.98 -28.68 42.62
CA THR A 341 -5.96 -29.78 42.53
C THR A 341 -7.42 -29.31 42.44
N PRO A 342 -8.29 -30.00 41.66
CA PRO A 342 -9.55 -29.44 41.18
C PRO A 342 -10.62 -29.31 42.28
N THR A 343 -11.19 -28.11 42.38
CA THR A 343 -12.56 -27.90 42.86
C THR A 343 -13.42 -27.61 41.62
N PRO A 344 -14.62 -28.19 41.46
CA PRO A 344 -15.42 -27.98 40.26
C PRO A 344 -15.89 -26.51 40.17
N THR A 345 -15.28 -25.75 39.28
CA THR A 345 -15.68 -24.39 38.90
C THR A 345 -16.57 -24.46 37.65
N PRO A 346 -17.66 -23.67 37.59
CA PRO A 346 -18.60 -23.65 36.47
C PRO A 346 -17.90 -23.40 35.12
N THR A 347 -18.41 -24.07 34.09
CA THR A 347 -18.01 -23.94 32.69
C THR A 347 -17.70 -22.47 32.33
N PRO A 348 -16.46 -22.11 31.95
CA PRO A 348 -16.17 -20.76 31.49
C PRO A 348 -17.01 -20.50 30.23
N THR A 349 -17.76 -19.40 30.24
CA THR A 349 -18.38 -18.87 29.03
C THR A 349 -17.26 -18.59 28.03
N PRO A 350 -17.31 -19.17 26.80
CA PRO A 350 -16.23 -19.06 25.85
C PRO A 350 -15.91 -17.58 25.55
N THR A 351 -14.65 -17.18 25.70
CA THR A 351 -14.15 -15.91 25.17
C THR A 351 -14.37 -15.91 23.66
N PRO A 352 -15.13 -14.96 23.10
CA PRO A 352 -15.41 -14.95 21.67
C PRO A 352 -14.11 -14.84 20.88
N PRO A 353 -13.93 -15.63 19.81
CA PRO A 353 -12.72 -15.63 19.00
C PRO A 353 -12.48 -14.26 18.37
N SER A 354 -11.21 -13.80 18.38
CA SER A 354 -10.80 -12.51 17.81
C SER A 354 -11.27 -12.38 16.35
N ASN A 355 -11.99 -11.31 16.04
CA ASN A 355 -12.49 -11.02 14.70
C ASN A 355 -11.32 -10.55 13.79
N VAL A 356 -10.91 -11.41 12.87
CA VAL A 356 -9.81 -11.19 11.93
C VAL A 356 -10.28 -11.30 10.48
N VAL A 357 -9.66 -10.54 9.59
CA VAL A 357 -9.82 -10.63 8.13
C VAL A 357 -8.49 -11.00 7.48
N GLN A 358 -8.48 -12.02 6.64
CA GLN A 358 -7.28 -12.55 6.00
C GLN A 358 -7.61 -13.21 4.66
N PHE A 359 -6.63 -13.35 3.77
CA PHE A 359 -6.80 -14.13 2.55
C PHE A 359 -7.08 -15.60 2.87
N SER A 360 -7.86 -16.25 2.00
CA SER A 360 -8.18 -17.67 2.12
C SER A 360 -6.99 -18.58 1.82
N SER A 361 -5.99 -18.08 1.09
CA SER A 361 -4.75 -18.77 0.73
C SER A 361 -3.60 -17.76 0.68
N SER A 362 -2.37 -18.22 0.93
CA SER A 362 -1.15 -17.42 0.70
C SER A 362 -0.72 -17.41 -0.75
N ASN A 363 -1.21 -18.37 -1.55
CA ASN A 363 -0.87 -18.51 -2.96
C ASN A 363 -2.12 -18.78 -3.79
N TYR A 364 -2.20 -18.13 -4.94
CA TYR A 364 -3.18 -18.36 -5.98
C TYR A 364 -2.47 -18.58 -7.31
N SER A 365 -3.09 -19.31 -8.23
CA SER A 365 -2.55 -19.55 -9.56
C SER A 365 -3.64 -19.43 -10.59
N VAL A 366 -3.33 -18.81 -11.72
CA VAL A 366 -4.21 -18.67 -12.87
C VAL A 366 -3.39 -18.85 -14.14
N THR A 367 -3.98 -19.46 -15.15
CA THR A 367 -3.36 -19.52 -16.49
C THR A 367 -3.56 -18.19 -17.17
N GLU A 368 -2.53 -17.70 -17.84
CA GLU A 368 -2.60 -16.53 -18.68
C GLU A 368 -3.72 -16.68 -19.71
N ALA A 369 -4.56 -15.65 -19.80
CA ALA A 369 -5.69 -15.56 -20.69
C ALA A 369 -6.42 -14.25 -20.36
N CYS A 370 -7.29 -13.80 -21.27
CA CYS A 370 -8.23 -12.74 -20.96
C CYS A 370 -9.34 -13.27 -20.02
N THR A 371 -9.02 -13.33 -18.73
CA THR A 371 -9.80 -14.00 -17.69
C THR A 371 -9.71 -13.25 -16.36
N THR A 372 -10.26 -13.84 -15.30
CA THR A 372 -10.14 -13.33 -13.93
C THR A 372 -9.77 -14.44 -12.98
N ILE A 373 -9.07 -14.07 -11.91
CA ILE A 373 -8.93 -14.89 -10.72
C ILE A 373 -9.70 -14.28 -9.55
N ALA A 374 -10.50 -15.10 -8.86
CA ALA A 374 -11.21 -14.69 -7.65
C ALA A 374 -10.29 -14.83 -6.43
N ILE A 375 -10.06 -13.72 -5.74
CA ILE A 375 -9.29 -13.66 -4.49
C ILE A 375 -10.28 -13.58 -3.33
N THR A 376 -10.24 -14.57 -2.45
CA THR A 376 -11.18 -14.70 -1.32
C THR A 376 -10.54 -14.23 -0.03
N VAL A 377 -11.26 -13.41 0.72
CA VAL A 377 -10.92 -12.91 2.05
C VAL A 377 -11.91 -13.49 3.06
N ASN A 378 -11.38 -14.23 4.02
CA ASN A 378 -12.13 -14.81 5.12
C ASN A 378 -12.16 -13.85 6.30
N ARG A 379 -13.33 -13.75 6.92
CA ARG A 379 -13.56 -13.13 8.22
C ARG A 379 -13.82 -14.22 9.26
N ILE A 380 -12.94 -14.34 10.24
CA ILE A 380 -12.94 -15.41 11.24
C ILE A 380 -13.10 -14.76 12.61
N GLY A 381 -13.86 -15.38 13.51
CA GLY A 381 -14.06 -14.90 14.87
C GLY A 381 -15.47 -14.38 15.12
N ASP A 382 -15.61 -13.33 15.93
CA ASP A 382 -16.90 -12.67 16.16
C ASP A 382 -17.37 -11.87 14.93
N THR A 383 -18.35 -12.44 14.23
CA THR A 383 -18.98 -11.81 13.06
C THR A 383 -20.26 -11.03 13.41
N SER A 384 -20.58 -10.81 14.68
CA SER A 384 -21.83 -10.15 15.07
C SER A 384 -21.92 -8.68 14.66
N GLY A 385 -20.77 -7.99 14.52
CA GLY A 385 -20.67 -6.62 14.00
C GLY A 385 -20.36 -6.54 12.50
N ALA A 386 -20.42 -5.34 11.92
CA ALA A 386 -19.88 -5.10 10.58
C ALA A 386 -18.34 -4.99 10.61
N ALA A 387 -17.68 -5.32 9.51
CA ALA A 387 -16.24 -5.11 9.33
C ALA A 387 -15.93 -4.67 7.90
N SER A 388 -14.77 -4.06 7.68
CA SER A 388 -14.28 -3.77 6.33
C SER A 388 -12.77 -3.87 6.26
N VAL A 389 -12.24 -4.08 5.06
CA VAL A 389 -10.81 -4.12 4.78
C VAL A 389 -10.57 -3.64 3.35
N GLU A 390 -9.49 -2.91 3.13
CA GLU A 390 -9.06 -2.51 1.79
C GLU A 390 -8.11 -3.54 1.21
N TYR A 391 -8.13 -3.69 -0.11
CA TYR A 391 -7.21 -4.53 -0.85
C TYR A 391 -6.56 -3.76 -1.99
N PHE A 392 -5.34 -4.15 -2.36
CA PHE A 392 -4.67 -3.66 -3.56
C PHE A 392 -3.67 -4.70 -4.09
N THR A 393 -3.43 -4.68 -5.39
CA THR A 393 -2.37 -5.46 -6.06
C THR A 393 -1.05 -4.69 -6.12
N SER A 394 0.07 -5.40 -6.22
CA SER A 394 1.38 -4.78 -6.51
C SER A 394 2.26 -5.70 -7.32
N ASP A 395 2.98 -5.11 -8.27
CA ASP A 395 3.88 -5.79 -9.20
C ASP A 395 4.99 -6.56 -8.49
N VAL A 396 5.41 -7.66 -9.11
CA VAL A 396 6.63 -8.38 -8.73
C VAL A 396 7.43 -8.70 -9.99
N THR A 397 7.07 -9.76 -10.71
CA THR A 397 7.59 -10.02 -12.06
C THR A 397 6.54 -9.71 -13.12
N ALA A 398 5.27 -9.99 -12.80
CA ALA A 398 4.13 -9.53 -13.57
C ALA A 398 3.86 -8.05 -13.24
N THR A 399 3.45 -7.29 -14.24
CA THR A 399 3.27 -5.84 -14.24
C THR A 399 1.81 -5.45 -14.47
N GLU A 400 1.33 -4.47 -13.69
CA GLU A 400 0.09 -3.80 -14.01
C GLU A 400 0.25 -3.11 -15.38
N ARG A 401 -0.69 -3.32 -16.30
CA ARG A 401 -0.73 -2.85 -17.72
C ARG A 401 -0.54 -3.97 -18.73
N ARG A 402 0.39 -4.90 -18.50
CA ARG A 402 0.65 -6.02 -19.42
C ARG A 402 -0.07 -7.26 -18.97
N ASP A 403 0.26 -7.76 -17.79
CA ASP A 403 -0.07 -9.14 -17.39
C ASP A 403 -1.38 -9.20 -16.59
N TYR A 404 -1.67 -8.12 -15.86
CA TYR A 404 -2.92 -7.98 -15.11
C TYR A 404 -3.43 -6.53 -15.04
N ILE A 405 -4.70 -6.38 -14.67
CA ILE A 405 -5.28 -5.08 -14.30
C ILE A 405 -5.22 -4.94 -12.80
N THR A 406 -4.63 -3.83 -12.34
CA THR A 406 -4.60 -3.43 -10.93
C THR A 406 -5.97 -3.64 -10.30
N ALA A 407 -6.04 -4.39 -9.20
CA ALA A 407 -7.27 -4.54 -8.44
C ALA A 407 -7.10 -3.78 -7.13
N ILE A 408 -7.96 -2.78 -6.90
CA ILE A 408 -7.92 -1.95 -5.71
C ILE A 408 -9.35 -1.64 -5.25
N GLY A 409 -9.61 -1.82 -3.96
CA GLY A 409 -10.95 -1.57 -3.46
C GLY A 409 -11.12 -1.86 -1.98
N LYS A 410 -12.38 -1.90 -1.56
CA LYS A 410 -12.78 -2.13 -0.16
C LYS A 410 -13.84 -3.21 -0.08
N LEU A 411 -13.55 -4.25 0.70
CA LEU A 411 -14.54 -5.27 1.08
C LEU A 411 -15.25 -4.83 2.35
N SER A 412 -16.58 -4.90 2.33
CA SER A 412 -17.42 -4.63 3.51
C SER A 412 -18.23 -5.87 3.86
N PHE A 413 -18.10 -6.32 5.09
CA PHE A 413 -18.79 -7.46 5.69
C PHE A 413 -19.93 -6.93 6.57
N ALA A 414 -21.16 -7.29 6.24
CA ALA A 414 -22.29 -7.12 7.14
C ALA A 414 -22.16 -8.06 8.35
N ALA A 415 -22.98 -7.82 9.38
CA ALA A 415 -23.10 -8.74 10.50
C ALA A 415 -23.45 -10.16 10.00
N GLY A 416 -22.67 -11.15 10.42
CA GLY A 416 -22.80 -12.56 10.05
C GLY A 416 -22.03 -12.97 8.79
N GLU A 417 -21.50 -12.04 8.00
CA GLU A 417 -20.74 -12.41 6.79
C GLU A 417 -19.31 -12.85 7.14
N THR A 418 -18.95 -14.06 6.71
CA THR A 418 -17.66 -14.71 7.04
C THR A 418 -16.68 -14.77 5.87
N SER A 419 -17.09 -14.40 4.66
CA SER A 419 -16.19 -14.33 3.50
C SER A 419 -16.69 -13.34 2.45
N LYS A 420 -15.76 -12.75 1.72
CA LYS A 420 -15.99 -11.92 0.54
C LYS A 420 -14.89 -12.22 -0.48
N SER A 421 -15.15 -11.97 -1.74
CA SER A 421 -14.14 -12.10 -2.80
C SER A 421 -14.15 -10.88 -3.70
N PHE A 422 -13.01 -10.62 -4.33
CA PHE A 422 -12.88 -9.68 -5.43
C PHE A 422 -12.18 -10.39 -6.60
N ALA A 423 -12.35 -9.85 -7.81
CA ALA A 423 -11.70 -10.36 -9.00
C ALA A 423 -10.44 -9.55 -9.31
N VAL A 424 -9.38 -10.22 -9.72
CA VAL A 424 -8.25 -9.61 -10.42
C VAL A 424 -8.34 -10.04 -11.88
N LEU A 425 -8.31 -9.09 -12.80
CA LEU A 425 -8.37 -9.37 -14.24
C LEU A 425 -6.97 -9.68 -14.74
N ILE A 426 -6.84 -10.77 -15.48
CA ILE A 426 -5.62 -11.26 -16.11
C ILE A 426 -5.72 -10.94 -17.59
N ASN A 427 -4.66 -10.41 -18.17
CA ASN A 427 -4.62 -10.15 -19.61
C ASN A 427 -4.00 -11.36 -20.31
N ASP A 428 -4.29 -11.46 -21.60
CA ASP A 428 -3.59 -12.37 -22.51
C ASP A 428 -2.56 -11.53 -23.26
N ASP A 429 -1.37 -12.05 -23.49
CA ASP A 429 -0.45 -11.46 -24.45
C ASP A 429 0.16 -12.51 -25.39
N SER A 430 1.19 -12.14 -26.15
CA SER A 430 1.85 -13.06 -27.09
C SER A 430 3.36 -13.14 -26.88
N TYR A 431 3.83 -12.72 -25.71
CA TYR A 431 5.22 -12.76 -25.30
C TYR A 431 5.49 -14.05 -24.54
N VAL A 432 6.62 -14.68 -24.82
CA VAL A 432 7.03 -15.88 -24.06
C VAL A 432 7.90 -15.41 -22.90
N GLU A 433 7.30 -15.33 -21.72
CA GLU A 433 7.90 -14.72 -20.52
C GLU A 433 8.16 -15.74 -19.41
N GLY A 434 7.53 -16.91 -19.49
CA GLY A 434 7.51 -17.91 -18.42
C GLY A 434 6.57 -17.48 -17.28
N PRO A 435 6.46 -18.28 -16.20
CA PRO A 435 5.55 -17.95 -15.11
C PRO A 435 5.95 -16.66 -14.40
N GLU A 436 4.97 -15.78 -14.21
CA GLU A 436 5.16 -14.50 -13.54
C GLU A 436 4.28 -14.38 -12.29
N THR A 437 4.57 -13.40 -11.43
CA THR A 437 3.89 -13.22 -10.15
C THR A 437 3.58 -11.76 -9.89
N PHE A 438 2.47 -11.53 -9.19
CA PHE A 438 2.15 -10.27 -8.52
C PHE A 438 1.62 -10.56 -7.11
N SER A 439 1.55 -9.54 -6.25
CA SER A 439 1.06 -9.66 -4.88
C SER A 439 -0.33 -9.03 -4.73
N VAL A 440 -1.12 -9.55 -3.80
CA VAL A 440 -2.36 -8.93 -3.30
C VAL A 440 -2.20 -8.68 -1.80
N ASN A 441 -2.62 -7.50 -1.34
CA ASN A 441 -2.34 -6.99 -0.01
C ASN A 441 -3.63 -6.51 0.67
N LEU A 442 -3.81 -6.77 1.96
CA LEU A 442 -4.89 -6.22 2.79
C LEU A 442 -4.38 -5.08 3.66
N ARG A 443 -5.15 -4.00 3.77
CA ARG A 443 -4.84 -2.84 4.64
C ARG A 443 -6.08 -2.21 5.26
N ASN A 444 -5.85 -1.30 6.21
CA ASN A 444 -6.88 -0.45 6.82
C ASN A 444 -8.13 -1.20 7.31
N PRO A 445 -8.01 -2.30 8.08
CA PRO A 445 -9.18 -2.99 8.58
C PRO A 445 -9.96 -2.10 9.55
N SER A 446 -11.29 -2.21 9.53
CA SER A 446 -12.18 -1.56 10.49
C SER A 446 -13.23 -2.56 10.96
N GLY A 447 -13.52 -2.58 12.26
CA GLY A 447 -14.40 -3.59 12.87
C GLY A 447 -13.80 -5.00 12.95
N ALA A 448 -12.57 -5.21 12.45
CA ALA A 448 -11.77 -6.43 12.53
C ALA A 448 -10.27 -6.05 12.58
N SER A 449 -9.40 -7.04 12.78
CA SER A 449 -7.94 -6.90 12.63
C SER A 449 -7.43 -7.74 11.45
N LEU A 450 -6.23 -7.48 10.93
CA LEU A 450 -5.64 -8.33 9.88
C LEU A 450 -5.20 -9.67 10.49
N GLY A 451 -5.59 -10.77 9.85
CA GLY A 451 -5.08 -12.11 10.14
C GLY A 451 -3.91 -12.48 9.22
N ALA A 452 -3.54 -13.77 9.19
CA ALA A 452 -2.48 -14.28 8.32
C ALA A 452 -3.04 -15.40 7.42
N PRO A 453 -2.92 -15.29 6.09
CA PRO A 453 -2.13 -14.30 5.35
C PRO A 453 -2.84 -12.96 5.10
N ALA A 454 -2.17 -11.84 5.37
CA ALA A 454 -2.61 -10.49 4.95
C ALA A 454 -2.01 -10.06 3.59
N ILE A 455 -1.05 -10.84 3.08
CA ILE A 455 -0.44 -10.72 1.76
C ILE A 455 -0.51 -12.10 1.12
N ALA A 456 -0.94 -12.19 -0.13
CA ALA A 456 -0.90 -13.41 -0.91
C ALA A 456 -0.22 -13.18 -2.27
N THR A 457 0.41 -14.22 -2.80
CA THR A 457 1.04 -14.20 -4.13
C THR A 457 0.09 -14.80 -5.14
N VAL A 458 -0.04 -14.18 -6.31
CA VAL A 458 -0.74 -14.73 -7.45
C VAL A 458 0.30 -15.04 -8.52
N GLN A 459 0.34 -16.29 -8.98
CA GLN A 459 1.17 -16.72 -10.10
C GLN A 459 0.33 -16.80 -11.38
N ILE A 460 0.75 -16.07 -12.40
CA ILE A 460 0.26 -16.22 -13.76
C ILE A 460 1.13 -17.30 -14.43
N THR A 461 0.49 -18.36 -14.88
CA THR A 461 1.15 -19.43 -15.62
C THR A 461 1.01 -19.12 -17.10
N ASP A 462 2.11 -18.70 -17.71
CA ASP A 462 2.28 -18.47 -19.16
C ASP A 462 1.79 -19.68 -19.97
N ASN A 463 1.26 -19.42 -21.17
CA ASN A 463 0.74 -20.48 -22.02
C ASN A 463 1.87 -21.36 -22.55
N PRO A 464 1.62 -22.64 -22.82
CA PRO A 464 2.65 -23.52 -23.39
C PRO A 464 3.07 -23.11 -24.81
N SER A 465 2.30 -22.25 -25.47
CA SER A 465 2.58 -21.73 -26.80
C SER A 465 1.84 -20.41 -27.05
N GLU A 466 2.60 -19.39 -27.44
CA GLU A 466 2.05 -18.08 -27.78
C GLU A 466 1.77 -17.91 -29.28
N PRO A 467 0.75 -17.14 -29.68
CA PRO A 467 0.50 -16.83 -31.08
C PRO A 467 1.59 -15.92 -31.64
N ALA A 468 1.99 -16.15 -32.90
CA ALA A 468 3.01 -15.32 -33.56
C ALA A 468 2.53 -13.89 -33.88
N THR A 469 1.25 -13.61 -33.65
CA THR A 469 0.63 -12.29 -33.85
C THR A 469 0.06 -11.82 -32.54
N ASN A 470 0.19 -10.51 -32.29
CA ASN A 470 -0.43 -9.82 -31.18
C ASN A 470 -1.89 -10.27 -30.92
N VAL A 471 -2.20 -10.67 -29.68
CA VAL A 471 -3.46 -11.37 -29.35
C VAL A 471 -4.70 -10.52 -29.59
N ILE A 472 -4.62 -9.19 -29.46
CA ILE A 472 -5.76 -8.32 -29.74
C ILE A 472 -6.04 -8.19 -31.24
N ALA A 473 -5.28 -8.85 -32.13
CA ALA A 473 -5.69 -9.04 -33.53
C ALA A 473 -6.93 -9.93 -33.63
N ASP A 474 -7.08 -10.89 -32.71
CA ASP A 474 -8.29 -11.70 -32.59
C ASP A 474 -9.47 -10.83 -32.10
N PRO A 475 -10.65 -10.88 -32.77
CA PRO A 475 -11.80 -10.08 -32.37
C PRO A 475 -12.32 -10.35 -30.95
N GLN A 476 -12.25 -11.59 -30.47
CA GLN A 476 -12.76 -11.95 -29.15
C GLN A 476 -11.81 -11.43 -28.06
N ASN A 477 -10.50 -11.61 -28.22
CA ASN A 477 -9.49 -11.04 -27.31
C ASN A 477 -9.51 -9.50 -27.33
N PHE A 478 -9.68 -8.87 -28.49
CA PHE A 478 -9.86 -7.41 -28.58
C PHE A 478 -11.04 -6.92 -27.75
N VAL A 479 -12.21 -7.57 -27.89
CA VAL A 479 -13.42 -7.23 -27.14
C VAL A 479 -13.23 -7.50 -25.64
N CYS A 480 -12.65 -8.63 -25.28
CA CYS A 480 -12.37 -8.97 -23.89
C CYS A 480 -11.45 -7.94 -23.23
N GLN A 481 -10.39 -7.50 -23.92
CA GLN A 481 -9.52 -6.46 -23.41
C GLN A 481 -10.24 -5.12 -23.20
N HIS A 482 -11.23 -4.78 -24.03
CA HIS A 482 -12.04 -3.57 -23.82
C HIS A 482 -12.91 -3.67 -22.56
N TYR A 483 -13.40 -4.85 -22.21
CA TYR A 483 -14.06 -5.06 -20.91
C TYR A 483 -13.09 -4.84 -19.74
N HIS A 484 -11.84 -5.29 -19.86
CA HIS A 484 -10.81 -5.10 -18.83
C HIS A 484 -10.41 -3.63 -18.68
N ASP A 485 -9.98 -3.00 -19.79
CA ASP A 485 -9.42 -1.65 -19.79
C ASP A 485 -10.46 -0.57 -19.45
N PHE A 486 -11.72 -0.75 -19.86
CA PHE A 486 -12.76 0.28 -19.72
C PHE A 486 -13.79 -0.04 -18.64
N LEU A 487 -14.25 -1.30 -18.54
CA LEU A 487 -15.32 -1.65 -17.61
C LEU A 487 -14.82 -2.29 -16.32
N ASN A 488 -13.52 -2.59 -16.23
CA ASN A 488 -12.88 -3.23 -15.08
C ASN A 488 -13.64 -4.48 -14.61
N ARG A 489 -14.06 -5.31 -15.57
CA ARG A 489 -14.71 -6.60 -15.30
C ARG A 489 -14.49 -7.57 -16.45
N GLN A 490 -14.73 -8.85 -16.20
CA GLN A 490 -14.85 -9.83 -17.27
C GLN A 490 -16.07 -9.51 -18.15
N ALA A 491 -15.92 -9.77 -19.44
CA ALA A 491 -17.04 -9.77 -20.37
C ALA A 491 -18.09 -10.80 -19.97
N ASP A 492 -19.37 -10.40 -19.94
CA ASP A 492 -20.47 -11.36 -19.91
C ASP A 492 -20.56 -12.08 -21.27
N ALA A 493 -20.96 -13.35 -21.25
CA ALA A 493 -20.94 -14.18 -22.46
C ALA A 493 -21.77 -13.59 -23.61
N SER A 494 -22.91 -12.95 -23.30
CA SER A 494 -23.75 -12.27 -24.28
C SER A 494 -23.07 -11.05 -24.90
N GLY A 495 -22.47 -10.20 -24.09
CA GLY A 495 -21.79 -8.99 -24.53
C GLY A 495 -20.52 -9.31 -25.33
N LEU A 496 -19.73 -10.28 -24.86
CA LEU A 496 -18.57 -10.79 -25.59
C LEU A 496 -18.98 -11.27 -26.98
N ALA A 497 -20.00 -12.12 -27.07
CA ALA A 497 -20.51 -12.63 -28.34
C ALA A 497 -21.03 -11.51 -29.24
N PHE A 498 -21.83 -10.59 -28.70
CA PHE A 498 -22.41 -9.48 -29.46
C PHE A 498 -21.33 -8.60 -30.11
N TRP A 499 -20.37 -8.10 -29.32
CA TRP A 499 -19.33 -7.21 -29.83
C TRP A 499 -18.32 -7.93 -30.73
N THR A 500 -18.02 -9.20 -30.46
CA THR A 500 -17.19 -10.04 -31.34
C THR A 500 -17.86 -10.20 -32.70
N ASN A 501 -19.18 -10.47 -32.72
CA ASN A 501 -19.96 -10.65 -33.94
C ASN A 501 -20.04 -9.38 -34.79
N GLU A 502 -20.04 -8.19 -34.17
CA GLU A 502 -19.96 -6.93 -34.91
C GLU A 502 -18.70 -6.86 -35.79
N ILE A 503 -17.56 -7.33 -35.29
CA ILE A 503 -16.29 -7.36 -36.03
C ILE A 503 -16.26 -8.51 -37.03
N THR A 504 -16.60 -9.73 -36.61
CA THR A 504 -16.51 -10.92 -37.48
C THR A 504 -17.53 -10.90 -38.63
N SER A 505 -18.61 -10.11 -38.52
CA SER A 505 -19.56 -9.87 -39.62
C SER A 505 -18.90 -9.32 -40.89
N CYS A 506 -17.70 -8.74 -40.79
CA CYS A 506 -16.92 -8.24 -41.91
C CYS A 506 -16.19 -9.33 -42.73
N GLY A 507 -16.14 -10.58 -42.25
CA GLY A 507 -15.35 -11.64 -42.87
C GLY A 507 -13.87 -11.25 -42.95
N THR A 508 -13.31 -11.20 -44.17
CA THR A 508 -11.90 -10.82 -44.43
C THR A 508 -11.72 -9.39 -44.94
N ASN A 509 -12.78 -8.57 -44.97
CA ASN A 509 -12.70 -7.20 -45.47
C ASN A 509 -12.02 -6.29 -44.43
N GLN A 510 -10.74 -5.98 -44.63
CA GLN A 510 -9.93 -5.19 -43.68
C GLN A 510 -10.51 -3.80 -43.40
N GLN A 511 -11.03 -3.09 -44.40
CA GLN A 511 -11.61 -1.76 -44.19
C GLN A 511 -12.86 -1.83 -43.30
N CYS A 512 -13.66 -2.88 -43.46
CA CYS A 512 -14.82 -3.13 -42.60
C CYS A 512 -14.37 -3.49 -41.18
N ILE A 513 -13.37 -4.37 -41.03
CA ILE A 513 -12.81 -4.78 -39.73
C ILE A 513 -12.28 -3.56 -38.97
N ASP A 514 -11.47 -2.71 -39.61
CA ASP A 514 -10.91 -1.51 -39.01
C ASP A 514 -12.01 -0.56 -38.53
N ALA A 515 -13.03 -0.32 -39.37
CA ALA A 515 -14.18 0.50 -39.02
C ALA A 515 -15.00 -0.09 -37.86
N LYS A 516 -15.22 -1.41 -37.84
CA LYS A 516 -15.93 -2.10 -36.76
C LYS A 516 -15.13 -2.06 -35.47
N ARG A 517 -13.82 -2.29 -35.49
CA ARG A 517 -12.95 -2.18 -34.30
C ARG A 517 -13.02 -0.79 -33.70
N ILE A 518 -12.93 0.27 -34.52
CA ILE A 518 -13.09 1.66 -34.07
C ILE A 518 -14.46 1.89 -33.40
N ASN A 519 -15.55 1.41 -34.00
CA ASN A 519 -16.90 1.64 -33.48
C ASN A 519 -17.21 0.80 -32.24
N VAL A 520 -16.84 -0.48 -32.22
CA VAL A 520 -16.98 -1.37 -31.05
C VAL A 520 -16.22 -0.79 -29.88
N SER A 521 -14.97 -0.39 -30.13
CA SER A 521 -14.11 0.23 -29.14
C SER A 521 -14.73 1.53 -28.57
N ALA A 522 -15.16 2.44 -29.45
CA ALA A 522 -15.84 3.66 -29.04
C ALA A 522 -17.12 3.41 -28.22
N ALA A 523 -17.84 2.32 -28.50
CA ALA A 523 -19.08 1.98 -27.79
C ALA A 523 -18.89 1.77 -26.28
N TYR A 524 -17.70 1.35 -25.82
CA TYR A 524 -17.40 1.22 -24.39
C TYR A 524 -17.40 2.59 -23.69
N PHE A 525 -16.77 3.59 -24.29
CA PHE A 525 -16.75 4.97 -23.76
C PHE A 525 -18.13 5.62 -23.77
N LEU A 526 -18.92 5.29 -24.79
CA LEU A 526 -20.28 5.78 -24.96
C LEU A 526 -21.29 5.00 -24.12
N SER A 527 -20.89 3.88 -23.52
CA SER A 527 -21.79 3.05 -22.74
C SER A 527 -22.28 3.78 -21.50
N LEU A 528 -23.51 3.47 -21.10
CA LEU A 528 -24.07 3.99 -19.86
C LEU A 528 -23.20 3.57 -18.66
N GLU A 529 -22.66 2.36 -18.67
CA GLU A 529 -21.80 1.85 -17.61
C GLU A 529 -20.60 2.78 -17.39
N PHE A 530 -19.83 3.04 -18.45
CA PHE A 530 -18.62 3.85 -18.35
C PHE A 530 -18.89 5.34 -18.11
N GLN A 531 -19.97 5.88 -18.69
CA GLN A 531 -20.36 7.28 -18.44
C GLN A 531 -20.78 7.53 -16.98
N GLN A 532 -21.30 6.50 -16.31
CA GLN A 532 -21.75 6.57 -14.92
C GLN A 532 -20.70 6.12 -13.91
N THR A 533 -19.61 5.49 -14.37
CA THR A 533 -18.41 5.17 -13.58
C THR A 533 -17.27 6.15 -13.91
N GLY A 534 -16.47 5.87 -14.94
CA GLY A 534 -15.26 6.62 -15.29
C GLY A 534 -15.51 8.11 -15.55
N TYR A 535 -16.50 8.46 -16.38
CA TYR A 535 -16.75 9.89 -16.63
C TYR A 535 -17.33 10.60 -15.40
N LEU A 536 -18.00 9.88 -14.48
CA LEU A 536 -18.44 10.48 -13.23
C LEU A 536 -17.25 10.80 -12.33
N VAL A 537 -16.23 9.93 -12.29
CA VAL A 537 -15.00 10.21 -11.52
C VAL A 537 -14.37 11.52 -11.99
N GLU A 538 -14.13 11.69 -13.29
CA GLU A 538 -13.58 12.93 -13.86
C GLU A 538 -14.38 14.17 -13.41
N ARG A 539 -15.72 14.11 -13.56
CA ARG A 539 -16.60 15.23 -13.15
C ARG A 539 -16.60 15.49 -11.65
N MET A 540 -16.40 14.46 -10.82
CA MET A 540 -16.30 14.60 -9.37
C MET A 540 -15.02 15.36 -8.99
N TYR A 541 -13.87 15.03 -9.60
CA TYR A 541 -12.63 15.81 -9.43
C TYR A 541 -12.76 17.23 -9.97
N LYS A 542 -13.35 17.40 -11.15
CA LYS A 542 -13.63 18.73 -11.73
C LYS A 542 -14.50 19.59 -10.81
N THR A 543 -15.54 19.02 -10.23
CA THR A 543 -16.44 19.72 -9.30
C THR A 543 -15.74 20.04 -7.98
N ALA A 544 -14.86 19.17 -7.51
CA ALA A 544 -14.14 19.35 -6.26
C ALA A 544 -13.00 20.37 -6.34
N TYR A 545 -12.24 20.35 -7.44
CA TYR A 545 -10.94 21.02 -7.55
C TYR A 545 -10.80 21.97 -8.74
N GLY A 546 -11.75 21.95 -9.67
CA GLY A 546 -11.70 22.73 -10.90
C GLY A 546 -10.80 22.09 -11.97
N SER A 547 -10.22 22.93 -12.83
CA SER A 547 -9.21 22.53 -13.81
C SER A 547 -7.96 23.35 -13.61
N THR A 548 -6.82 22.82 -14.05
CA THR A 548 -5.54 23.52 -13.97
C THR A 548 -5.05 23.95 -15.35
N PHE A 549 -4.18 24.96 -15.37
CA PHE A 549 -3.42 25.40 -16.54
C PHE A 549 -1.93 25.28 -16.19
N PRO A 550 -1.34 24.08 -16.27
CA PRO A 550 0.11 23.96 -16.08
C PRO A 550 0.80 24.83 -17.14
N SER A 551 1.86 25.52 -16.76
CA SER A 551 2.48 26.55 -17.61
C SER A 551 2.92 25.97 -18.97
N ALA A 552 2.55 26.67 -20.06
CA ALA A 552 2.66 26.35 -21.50
C ALA A 552 1.38 25.82 -22.18
N HIS A 553 0.30 25.51 -21.43
CA HIS A 553 -0.95 25.00 -21.99
C HIS A 553 -1.96 26.11 -22.38
N THR A 554 -2.78 25.82 -23.40
CA THR A 554 -3.82 26.74 -23.91
C THR A 554 -5.23 26.33 -23.51
N LEU A 555 -5.43 25.09 -23.06
CA LEU A 555 -6.69 24.55 -22.58
C LEU A 555 -6.57 24.12 -21.11
N PRO A 556 -7.65 24.23 -20.31
CA PRO A 556 -7.68 23.68 -18.96
C PRO A 556 -7.62 22.16 -19.00
N VAL A 557 -6.79 21.56 -18.15
CA VAL A 557 -6.64 20.10 -18.01
C VAL A 557 -7.32 19.58 -16.73
N PRO A 558 -7.87 18.35 -16.76
CA PRO A 558 -8.42 17.68 -15.58
C PRO A 558 -7.35 17.44 -14.50
N ILE A 559 -7.74 17.52 -13.22
CA ILE A 559 -6.84 17.36 -12.04
C ILE A 559 -6.91 15.92 -11.47
N VAL A 560 -7.35 14.94 -12.26
CA VAL A 560 -7.43 13.54 -11.83
C VAL A 560 -6.23 12.76 -12.37
N ARG A 561 -5.56 12.00 -11.51
CA ARG A 561 -4.48 11.08 -11.90
C ARG A 561 -5.02 9.70 -12.25
N PHE A 562 -4.25 8.94 -13.02
CA PHE A 562 -4.62 7.59 -13.42
C PHE A 562 -4.84 6.65 -12.21
N SER A 563 -3.97 6.71 -11.20
CA SER A 563 -4.10 5.89 -9.98
C SER A 563 -5.38 6.23 -9.18
N GLU A 564 -5.66 7.52 -9.02
CA GLU A 564 -6.90 8.04 -8.43
C GLU A 564 -8.14 7.59 -9.22
N PHE A 565 -8.09 7.73 -10.54
CA PHE A 565 -9.15 7.35 -11.46
C PHE A 565 -9.47 5.86 -11.35
N LEU A 566 -8.44 5.02 -11.34
CA LEU A 566 -8.59 3.57 -11.33
C LEU A 566 -9.23 3.09 -10.03
N SER A 567 -8.75 3.57 -8.89
CA SER A 567 -9.35 3.29 -7.58
C SER A 567 -10.83 3.70 -7.52
N ASP A 568 -11.12 4.91 -7.98
CA ASP A 568 -12.47 5.48 -7.86
C ASP A 568 -13.46 4.83 -8.84
N THR A 569 -13.03 4.51 -10.06
CA THR A 569 -13.90 3.85 -11.04
C THR A 569 -14.22 2.41 -10.61
N GLN A 570 -13.25 1.67 -10.05
CA GLN A 570 -13.48 0.32 -9.52
C GLN A 570 -14.48 0.32 -8.38
N ARG A 571 -14.40 1.32 -7.52
CA ARG A 571 -15.33 1.48 -6.41
C ARG A 571 -16.76 1.75 -6.89
N ILE A 572 -16.95 2.63 -7.87
CA ILE A 572 -18.28 2.93 -8.41
C ILE A 572 -18.82 1.73 -9.21
N GLY A 573 -17.97 1.06 -9.99
CA GLY A 573 -18.32 -0.07 -10.85
C GLY A 573 -18.49 -1.42 -10.15
N SER A 574 -18.09 -1.53 -8.88
CA SER A 574 -18.11 -2.80 -8.13
C SER A 574 -19.47 -3.51 -8.16
N GLY A 575 -19.54 -4.66 -8.83
CA GLY A 575 -20.76 -5.47 -8.96
C GLY A 575 -21.81 -4.91 -9.92
N VAL A 576 -21.49 -3.87 -10.69
CA VAL A 576 -22.39 -3.28 -11.69
C VAL A 576 -22.23 -4.00 -13.02
N VAL A 577 -23.33 -4.53 -13.53
CA VAL A 577 -23.42 -5.04 -14.91
C VAL A 577 -24.71 -4.50 -15.51
N VAL A 578 -24.59 -3.53 -16.43
CA VAL A 578 -25.76 -2.86 -17.00
C VAL A 578 -26.65 -3.87 -17.72
N GLY A 579 -27.96 -3.82 -17.42
CA GLY A 579 -28.96 -4.72 -17.98
C GLY A 579 -29.24 -5.97 -17.13
N GLN A 580 -28.44 -6.26 -16.10
CA GLN A 580 -28.79 -7.29 -15.11
C GLN A 580 -29.82 -6.77 -14.10
N THR A 581 -30.76 -7.60 -13.66
CA THR A 581 -31.79 -7.16 -12.70
C THR A 581 -31.19 -6.51 -11.45
N GLY A 582 -31.57 -5.25 -11.17
CA GLY A 582 -31.16 -4.53 -9.96
C GLY A 582 -29.83 -3.76 -10.07
N TRP A 583 -29.20 -3.73 -11.24
CA TRP A 583 -27.92 -3.04 -11.47
C TRP A 583 -27.98 -1.54 -11.14
N GLU A 584 -29.12 -0.87 -11.37
CA GLU A 584 -29.31 0.55 -11.08
C GLU A 584 -29.16 0.84 -9.59
N THR A 585 -29.74 -0.02 -8.75
CA THR A 585 -29.66 0.10 -7.28
C THR A 585 -28.24 -0.12 -6.79
N VAL A 586 -27.52 -1.10 -7.36
CA VAL A 586 -26.11 -1.35 -7.02
C VAL A 586 -25.27 -0.12 -7.36
N LEU A 587 -25.40 0.39 -8.58
CA LEU A 587 -24.68 1.58 -9.03
C LEU A 587 -25.00 2.81 -8.15
N GLU A 588 -26.28 3.03 -7.84
CA GLU A 588 -26.72 4.15 -7.00
C GLU A 588 -26.10 4.08 -5.59
N ASN A 589 -26.12 2.90 -4.96
CA ASN A 589 -25.50 2.68 -3.67
C ASN A 589 -23.98 2.92 -3.71
N ASN A 590 -23.30 2.43 -4.75
CA ASN A 590 -21.87 2.62 -4.93
C ASN A 590 -21.52 4.11 -5.08
N LYS A 591 -22.28 4.85 -5.89
CA LYS A 591 -22.09 6.31 -6.06
C LYS A 591 -22.29 7.08 -4.77
N GLN A 592 -23.31 6.74 -3.97
CA GLN A 592 -23.54 7.40 -2.68
C GLN A 592 -22.38 7.13 -1.71
N ALA A 593 -21.93 5.89 -1.60
CA ALA A 593 -20.80 5.52 -0.76
C ALA A 593 -19.50 6.20 -1.23
N PHE A 594 -19.25 6.22 -2.54
CA PHE A 594 -18.11 6.92 -3.12
C PHE A 594 -18.13 8.41 -2.82
N ALA A 595 -19.26 9.09 -3.03
CA ALA A 595 -19.37 10.53 -2.77
C ALA A 595 -19.19 10.88 -1.28
N GLY A 596 -19.69 10.03 -0.37
CA GLY A 596 -19.47 10.18 1.06
C GLY A 596 -18.01 10.04 1.47
N ASP A 597 -17.29 9.07 0.90
CA ASP A 597 -15.87 8.87 1.18
C ASP A 597 -15.00 9.95 0.52
N PHE A 598 -15.32 10.35 -0.71
CA PHE A 598 -14.66 11.48 -1.39
C PHE A 598 -14.74 12.75 -0.54
N ALA A 599 -15.91 13.02 0.05
CA ALA A 599 -16.14 14.19 0.88
C ALA A 599 -15.34 14.20 2.20
N GLN A 600 -14.73 13.07 2.58
CA GLN A 600 -13.88 12.91 3.77
C GLN A 600 -12.39 13.00 3.47
N ARG A 601 -12.00 13.01 2.18
CA ARG A 601 -10.59 13.12 1.80
C ARG A 601 -9.98 14.41 2.35
N SER A 602 -8.75 14.32 2.84
CA SER A 602 -7.91 15.45 3.28
C SER A 602 -7.92 16.56 2.22
N ARG A 603 -7.57 16.20 0.98
CA ARG A 603 -7.56 17.09 -0.19
C ARG A 603 -8.91 17.81 -0.40
N PHE A 604 -10.03 17.11 -0.25
CA PHE A 604 -11.36 17.70 -0.42
C PHE A 604 -11.74 18.65 0.71
N THR A 605 -11.50 18.22 1.96
CA THR A 605 -11.83 19.01 3.15
C THR A 605 -10.98 20.27 3.26
N SER A 606 -9.78 20.27 2.69
CA SER A 606 -8.89 21.42 2.67
C SER A 606 -9.13 22.37 1.49
N ALA A 607 -9.50 21.84 0.31
CA ALA A 607 -9.98 22.66 -0.79
C ALA A 607 -11.31 23.36 -0.46
N LEU A 608 -12.19 22.70 0.29
CA LEU A 608 -13.51 23.20 0.65
C LEU A 608 -13.74 23.09 2.17
N PRO A 609 -13.24 24.02 3.00
CA PRO A 609 -13.30 23.91 4.46
C PRO A 609 -14.70 23.71 5.02
N THR A 610 -14.82 22.93 6.10
CA THR A 610 -16.11 22.68 6.80
C THR A 610 -16.70 23.94 7.45
N THR A 611 -15.91 25.01 7.57
CA THR A 611 -16.31 26.33 8.06
C THR A 611 -17.16 27.13 7.06
N LEU A 612 -17.23 26.69 5.80
CA LEU A 612 -18.10 27.33 4.80
C LEU A 612 -19.57 27.14 5.16
N SER A 613 -20.40 28.16 4.88
CA SER A 613 -21.84 27.99 4.84
C SER A 613 -22.26 27.09 3.67
N ALA A 614 -23.45 26.48 3.75
CA ALA A 614 -23.96 25.63 2.68
C ALA A 614 -24.02 26.36 1.31
N ALA A 615 -24.39 27.64 1.30
CA ALA A 615 -24.42 28.46 0.09
C ALA A 615 -23.01 28.67 -0.50
N GLN A 616 -22.04 29.06 0.33
CA GLN A 616 -20.65 29.26 -0.12
C GLN A 616 -20.02 27.97 -0.63
N PHE A 617 -20.29 26.85 0.04
CA PHE A 617 -19.82 25.53 -0.39
C PHE A 617 -20.40 25.15 -1.76
N VAL A 618 -21.73 25.25 -1.94
CA VAL A 618 -22.38 24.95 -3.21
C VAL A 618 -21.92 25.88 -4.33
N ASP A 619 -21.75 27.17 -4.05
CA ASP A 619 -21.25 28.14 -5.03
C ASP A 619 -19.82 27.81 -5.47
N ALA A 620 -18.97 27.37 -4.54
CA ALA A 620 -17.62 26.92 -4.85
C ALA A 620 -17.61 25.66 -5.74
N LEU A 621 -18.50 24.69 -5.47
CA LEU A 621 -18.64 23.49 -6.32
C LEU A 621 -19.04 23.87 -7.76
N PHE A 622 -20.03 24.75 -7.93
CA PHE A 622 -20.44 25.21 -9.27
C PHE A 622 -19.37 26.05 -9.97
N ALA A 623 -18.62 26.87 -9.22
CA ALA A 623 -17.49 27.62 -9.75
C ALA A 623 -16.39 26.69 -10.28
N ASN A 624 -16.01 25.67 -9.51
CA ASN A 624 -15.04 24.64 -9.92
C ASN A 624 -15.52 23.86 -11.16
N ALA A 625 -16.80 23.46 -11.15
CA ALA A 625 -17.46 22.81 -12.28
C ALA A 625 -17.51 23.71 -13.55
N GLY A 626 -17.33 25.03 -13.42
CA GLY A 626 -17.47 25.96 -14.55
C GLY A 626 -18.90 26.03 -15.08
N VAL A 627 -19.90 25.77 -14.23
CA VAL A 627 -21.32 25.80 -14.57
C VAL A 627 -21.99 26.94 -13.84
N THR A 628 -22.74 27.78 -14.56
CA THR A 628 -23.66 28.75 -13.94
C THR A 628 -24.97 28.03 -13.62
N PRO A 629 -25.30 27.77 -12.34
CA PRO A 629 -26.49 26.99 -12.00
C PRO A 629 -27.77 27.79 -12.19
N THR A 630 -28.86 27.09 -12.49
CA THR A 630 -30.20 27.66 -12.34
C THR A 630 -30.51 27.86 -10.84
N THR A 631 -31.44 28.77 -10.52
CA THR A 631 -31.90 28.96 -9.13
C THR A 631 -32.41 27.65 -8.52
N THR A 632 -33.06 26.80 -9.32
CA THR A 632 -33.55 25.49 -8.90
C THR A 632 -32.41 24.54 -8.54
N ASP A 633 -31.42 24.38 -9.42
CA ASP A 633 -30.30 23.45 -9.20
C ASP A 633 -29.46 23.87 -8.00
N ARG A 634 -29.18 25.19 -7.90
CA ARG A 634 -28.46 25.75 -6.76
C ARG A 634 -29.18 25.50 -5.45
N ASN A 635 -30.49 25.78 -5.40
CA ASN A 635 -31.28 25.57 -4.19
C ASN A 635 -31.38 24.09 -3.82
N ALA A 636 -31.51 23.20 -4.80
CA ALA A 636 -31.53 21.75 -4.57
C ALA A 636 -30.24 21.25 -3.91
N ALA A 637 -29.07 21.76 -4.34
CA ALA A 637 -27.78 21.45 -3.72
C ALA A 637 -27.63 22.02 -2.30
N ILE A 638 -28.18 23.22 -2.03
CA ILE A 638 -28.17 23.81 -0.69
C ILE A 638 -29.08 23.02 0.27
N VAL A 639 -30.22 22.54 -0.21
CA VAL A 639 -31.20 21.78 0.59
C VAL A 639 -30.61 20.46 1.13
N GLU A 640 -29.57 19.92 0.52
CA GLU A 640 -28.85 18.73 1.03
C GLU A 640 -28.36 18.89 2.48
N PHE A 641 -28.14 20.13 2.92
CA PHE A 641 -27.66 20.49 4.26
C PHE A 641 -28.79 20.78 5.27
N GLY A 642 -30.07 20.72 4.88
CA GLY A 642 -31.20 20.87 5.82
C GLY A 642 -31.25 22.17 6.62
N GLY A 643 -30.60 23.25 6.16
CA GLY A 643 -30.52 24.53 6.87
C GLY A 643 -29.37 24.63 7.89
N ALA A 644 -28.39 23.72 7.85
CA ALA A 644 -27.19 23.80 8.68
C ALA A 644 -26.39 25.10 8.45
N VAL A 645 -25.81 25.64 9.53
CA VAL A 645 -25.02 26.88 9.49
C VAL A 645 -23.63 26.72 8.88
N ASN A 646 -23.12 25.49 8.84
CA ASN A 646 -21.82 25.13 8.29
C ASN A 646 -21.93 23.81 7.52
N THR A 647 -20.82 23.33 6.97
CA THR A 647 -20.77 22.12 6.15
C THR A 647 -20.03 20.98 6.84
N ILE A 648 -20.22 20.78 8.15
CA ILE A 648 -19.60 19.65 8.88
C ILE A 648 -20.22 18.29 8.56
N ASP A 649 -21.47 18.25 8.09
CA ASP A 649 -22.15 17.02 7.69
C ASP A 649 -21.54 16.46 6.40
N VAL A 650 -20.71 15.43 6.57
CA VAL A 650 -20.03 14.69 5.50
C VAL A 650 -21.01 14.13 4.46
N ALA A 651 -22.14 13.58 4.90
CA ALA A 651 -23.11 12.97 3.99
C ALA A 651 -23.78 14.05 3.13
N ALA A 652 -24.12 15.19 3.71
CA ALA A 652 -24.64 16.34 2.97
C ALA A 652 -23.63 16.89 1.95
N ARG A 653 -22.35 17.00 2.32
CA ARG A 653 -21.27 17.40 1.40
C ARG A 653 -21.15 16.44 0.22
N GLY A 654 -21.15 15.13 0.48
CA GLY A 654 -21.09 14.11 -0.56
C GLY A 654 -22.28 14.18 -1.52
N ARG A 655 -23.51 14.32 -1.00
CA ARG A 655 -24.72 14.49 -1.83
C ARG A 655 -24.68 15.77 -2.67
N ALA A 656 -24.28 16.90 -2.09
CA ALA A 656 -24.16 18.17 -2.80
C ALA A 656 -23.08 18.12 -3.89
N LEU A 657 -21.90 17.56 -3.60
CA LEU A 657 -20.83 17.32 -4.58
C LEU A 657 -21.35 16.50 -5.77
N ARG A 658 -21.96 15.35 -5.48
CA ARG A 658 -22.49 14.46 -6.51
C ARG A 658 -23.57 15.12 -7.35
N ARG A 659 -24.49 15.87 -6.72
CA ARG A 659 -25.54 16.60 -7.43
C ARG A 659 -24.98 17.58 -8.45
N VAL A 660 -23.89 18.28 -8.13
CA VAL A 660 -23.21 19.19 -9.07
C VAL A 660 -22.45 18.40 -10.14
N ALA A 661 -21.77 17.31 -9.77
CA ALA A 661 -21.03 16.45 -10.71
C ALA A 661 -21.92 15.73 -11.74
N GLU A 662 -23.19 15.46 -11.40
CA GLU A 662 -24.20 14.86 -12.28
C GLU A 662 -25.08 15.91 -12.99
N ASN A 663 -24.76 17.21 -12.86
CA ASN A 663 -25.46 18.26 -13.60
C ASN A 663 -25.32 18.06 -15.11
N SER A 664 -26.42 18.15 -15.86
CA SER A 664 -26.45 17.87 -17.29
C SER A 664 -25.61 18.84 -18.13
N THR A 665 -25.48 20.10 -17.70
CA THR A 665 -24.60 21.07 -18.35
C THR A 665 -23.14 20.68 -18.15
N LEU A 666 -22.74 20.28 -16.94
CA LEU A 666 -21.39 19.78 -16.70
C LEU A 666 -21.10 18.52 -17.53
N GLN A 667 -22.03 17.56 -17.54
CA GLN A 667 -21.91 16.34 -18.33
C GLN A 667 -21.67 16.64 -19.81
N THR A 668 -22.36 17.62 -20.37
CA THR A 668 -22.18 18.04 -21.77
C THR A 668 -20.83 18.73 -21.98
N ASN A 669 -20.47 19.65 -21.07
CA ASN A 669 -19.26 20.47 -21.20
C ASN A 669 -17.96 19.64 -21.08
N GLU A 670 -17.97 18.60 -20.26
CA GLU A 670 -16.80 17.76 -19.99
C GLU A 670 -16.72 16.52 -20.88
N PHE A 671 -17.75 16.21 -21.67
CA PHE A 671 -17.81 14.97 -22.46
C PHE A 671 -16.57 14.74 -23.32
N ASN A 672 -16.15 15.73 -24.13
CA ASN A 672 -14.97 15.58 -25.00
C ASN A 672 -13.66 15.52 -24.20
N ARG A 673 -13.56 16.23 -23.07
CA ARG A 673 -12.38 16.21 -22.20
C ARG A 673 -12.21 14.85 -21.55
N ALA A 674 -13.29 14.34 -20.95
CA ALA A 674 -13.33 12.98 -20.43
C ALA A 674 -13.04 11.95 -21.53
N PHE A 675 -13.66 12.05 -22.71
CA PHE A 675 -13.41 11.13 -23.83
C PHE A 675 -11.92 11.06 -24.21
N VAL A 676 -11.24 12.21 -24.29
CA VAL A 676 -9.79 12.28 -24.55
C VAL A 676 -8.99 11.65 -23.42
N LEU A 677 -9.28 12.04 -22.18
CA LEU A 677 -8.61 11.53 -20.98
C LEU A 677 -8.68 10.00 -20.91
N MET A 678 -9.84 9.42 -21.20
CA MET A 678 -10.04 7.98 -21.13
C MET A 678 -9.29 7.20 -22.22
N GLN A 679 -8.80 7.84 -23.27
CA GLN A 679 -7.88 7.17 -24.19
C GLN A 679 -6.52 6.91 -23.52
N PHE A 680 -6.02 7.86 -22.74
CA PHE A 680 -4.77 7.71 -21.98
C PHE A 680 -4.95 6.72 -20.83
N PHE A 681 -6.02 6.84 -20.05
CA PHE A 681 -6.26 5.96 -18.92
C PHE A 681 -6.62 4.52 -19.32
N GLY A 682 -7.45 4.32 -20.34
CA GLY A 682 -7.87 2.97 -20.72
C GLY A 682 -6.85 2.25 -21.60
N TYR A 683 -6.42 2.84 -22.72
CA TYR A 683 -5.46 2.17 -23.60
C TYR A 683 -4.04 2.22 -23.07
N LEU A 684 -3.57 3.40 -22.71
CA LEU A 684 -2.16 3.61 -22.39
C LEU A 684 -1.86 3.34 -20.91
N ARG A 685 -2.91 3.31 -20.07
CA ARG A 685 -2.85 3.01 -18.63
C ARG A 685 -1.87 3.94 -17.90
N ARG A 686 -1.91 5.23 -18.23
CA ARG A 686 -0.97 6.24 -17.71
C ARG A 686 -1.57 7.65 -17.77
N ASP A 687 -0.96 8.60 -17.08
CA ASP A 687 -1.38 10.01 -17.14
C ASP A 687 -1.12 10.65 -18.53
N PRO A 688 -1.89 11.65 -18.97
CA PRO A 688 -1.65 12.26 -20.28
C PRO A 688 -0.34 13.04 -20.39
N ASN A 689 0.22 13.47 -19.25
CA ASN A 689 1.52 14.11 -19.19
C ASN A 689 2.63 13.11 -18.88
N SER A 690 2.42 11.84 -19.25
CA SER A 690 3.31 10.75 -18.88
C SER A 690 3.88 9.90 -19.99
N GLY A 691 4.80 8.99 -19.66
CA GLY A 691 5.36 8.07 -20.65
C GLY A 691 6.19 8.84 -21.68
N PRO A 692 5.93 8.59 -22.97
CA PRO A 692 6.49 9.39 -24.06
C PRO A 692 6.07 10.88 -24.03
N ASP A 693 4.98 11.23 -23.33
CA ASP A 693 4.52 12.60 -23.18
C ASP A 693 5.12 13.20 -21.89
N ILE A 694 5.85 14.31 -21.99
CA ILE A 694 6.44 15.00 -20.82
C ILE A 694 5.56 16.14 -20.28
N ASP A 695 4.43 16.41 -20.96
CA ASP A 695 3.45 17.44 -20.66
C ASP A 695 2.09 17.10 -21.28
N TYR A 696 1.07 17.95 -21.12
CA TYR A 696 -0.27 17.72 -21.68
C TYR A 696 -0.42 18.08 -23.17
N THR A 697 0.66 18.29 -23.93
CA THR A 697 0.53 18.71 -25.35
C THR A 697 -0.16 17.64 -26.21
N GLY A 698 0.09 16.36 -25.94
CA GLY A 698 -0.62 15.25 -26.59
C GLY A 698 -2.12 15.28 -26.30
N TYR A 699 -2.50 15.56 -25.05
CA TYR A 699 -3.90 15.75 -24.67
C TYR A 699 -4.55 16.95 -25.37
N ASP A 700 -3.87 18.11 -25.38
CA ASP A 700 -4.36 19.34 -26.02
C ASP A 700 -4.55 19.16 -27.53
N PHE A 701 -3.62 18.46 -28.19
CA PHE A 701 -3.72 18.11 -29.60
C PHE A 701 -4.99 17.31 -29.88
N TRP A 702 -5.22 16.24 -29.11
CA TRP A 702 -6.38 15.37 -29.32
C TRP A 702 -7.70 16.05 -28.99
N LEU A 703 -7.75 16.83 -27.90
CA LEU A 703 -8.94 17.59 -27.54
C LEU A 703 -9.27 18.65 -28.61
N THR A 704 -8.26 19.36 -29.11
CA THR A 704 -8.42 20.33 -30.20
C THR A 704 -8.94 19.65 -31.46
N LYS A 705 -8.33 18.53 -31.86
CA LYS A 705 -8.74 17.78 -33.05
C LYS A 705 -10.17 17.24 -32.92
N LEU A 706 -10.52 16.66 -31.77
CA LEU A 706 -11.87 16.16 -31.52
C LEU A 706 -12.92 17.28 -31.59
N ASN A 707 -12.62 18.44 -31.01
CA ASN A 707 -13.49 19.61 -31.06
C ASN A 707 -13.65 20.18 -32.48
N GLN A 708 -12.59 20.19 -33.31
CA GLN A 708 -12.68 20.59 -34.72
C GLN A 708 -13.68 19.74 -35.52
N PHE A 709 -13.85 18.48 -35.14
CA PHE A 709 -14.82 17.56 -35.74
C PHE A 709 -16.11 17.41 -34.93
N ASN A 710 -16.42 18.38 -34.05
CA ASN A 710 -17.65 18.39 -33.23
C ASN A 710 -17.86 17.11 -32.42
N GLY A 711 -16.79 16.53 -31.86
CA GLY A 711 -16.88 15.28 -31.10
C GLY A 711 -16.92 14.00 -31.94
N ASN A 712 -16.83 14.10 -33.27
CA ASN A 712 -16.79 12.92 -34.14
C ASN A 712 -15.41 12.24 -34.07
N PHE A 713 -15.29 11.23 -33.21
CA PHE A 713 -14.06 10.47 -32.99
C PHE A 713 -13.56 9.72 -34.24
N VAL A 714 -14.45 9.38 -35.18
CA VAL A 714 -14.09 8.72 -36.45
C VAL A 714 -13.39 9.73 -37.37
N ALA A 715 -13.99 10.91 -37.55
CA ALA A 715 -13.42 11.97 -38.37
C ALA A 715 -12.13 12.54 -37.75
N ALA A 716 -12.05 12.58 -36.42
CA ALA A 716 -10.83 12.93 -35.70
C ALA A 716 -9.76 11.81 -35.75
N GLU A 717 -10.08 10.62 -36.27
CA GLU A 717 -9.25 9.40 -36.25
C GLU A 717 -8.71 9.05 -34.86
N MET A 718 -9.43 9.43 -33.81
CA MET A 718 -8.91 9.42 -32.45
C MET A 718 -8.77 8.00 -31.92
N VAL A 719 -9.90 7.28 -31.80
CA VAL A 719 -9.89 5.89 -31.32
C VAL A 719 -8.97 5.02 -32.17
N LYS A 720 -8.99 5.23 -33.50
CA LYS A 720 -8.08 4.56 -34.44
C LYS A 720 -6.63 4.73 -34.03
N ALA A 721 -6.19 5.96 -33.77
CA ALA A 721 -4.79 6.25 -33.44
C ALA A 721 -4.33 5.54 -32.16
N PHE A 722 -5.20 5.45 -31.13
CA PHE A 722 -4.87 4.75 -29.89
C PHE A 722 -4.86 3.23 -30.05
N ILE A 723 -5.89 2.62 -30.67
CA ILE A 723 -5.96 1.15 -30.83
C ILE A 723 -4.89 0.59 -31.78
N THR A 724 -4.32 1.43 -32.67
CA THR A 724 -3.20 1.05 -33.53
C THR A 724 -1.85 1.57 -33.04
N SER A 725 -1.82 2.29 -31.91
CA SER A 725 -0.57 2.84 -31.40
C SER A 725 0.38 1.70 -31.02
N THR A 726 1.68 1.92 -31.25
CA THR A 726 2.73 0.99 -30.80
C THR A 726 2.63 0.76 -29.29
N GLU A 727 2.37 1.82 -28.53
CA GLU A 727 2.27 1.78 -27.08
C GLU A 727 1.12 0.89 -26.57
N TYR A 728 -0.05 0.94 -27.20
CA TYR A 728 -1.16 0.03 -26.85
C TYR A 728 -0.88 -1.40 -27.30
N ARG A 729 -0.38 -1.58 -28.52
CA ARG A 729 -0.13 -2.92 -29.08
C ARG A 729 0.93 -3.69 -28.30
N GLN A 730 2.01 -3.04 -27.89
CA GLN A 730 3.10 -3.65 -27.11
C GLN A 730 2.68 -4.17 -25.73
N ARG A 731 1.46 -3.90 -25.28
CA ARG A 731 0.90 -4.56 -24.09
C ARG A 731 0.56 -6.03 -24.34
N PHE A 732 0.38 -6.43 -25.59
CA PHE A 732 -0.26 -7.70 -26.00
C PHE A 732 0.55 -8.50 -27.02
N GLY A 733 1.78 -8.07 -27.31
CA GLY A 733 2.64 -8.68 -28.32
C GLY A 733 3.32 -7.68 -29.27
N PRO A 734 4.31 -8.15 -30.05
CA PRO A 734 5.11 -7.32 -30.94
C PRO A 734 4.33 -6.66 -32.11
#